data_AF-A0A3M0X181-F1
#
_entry.id   AF-A0A3M0X181-F1
#
_cell.length_a   1.000
_cell.length_b   1.000
_cell.length_c   1.000
_cell.angle_alpha   90.00
_cell.angle_beta   90.00
_cell.angle_gamma   90.00
#
_symmetry.space_group_name_H-M   'P 1'
#
loop_
_entity.id
_entity.type
_entity.pdbx_description
1 polymer ?
#
loop_
_entity_poly.entity_id
_entity_poly.type
_entity_poly.pdbx_seq_one_letter_code
_entity_poly.pdbx_strand_id
1 'polypeptide(L)'
;MSTDNELIGYCFKCKEKRPLQDPKPEWAANGTPGTRGRCPVCGGTIYKAGRTPAHENLPKPEIKVTKKKKKAAKKSPPRRGKLVVVESPAKARTIGRYLGRGYTVKSSVGHVRDLLKSRLSVDVEHDYQPEYRVPNDKRPVVKELKEAAAKAKEIYLATDPDREGEAIAWHVLESAEMDPARTKRVVFHEITKPAVQAAFEHPREIDMDRVNAQQARRILDRLVGYKLSPLLWRKVRGRLSAGRVQSVAVRLVVEREREIESFVPVEYWTIDAELSQEKYRPQQERPYFKAKFFKFKGEDPVMNSEADVQPHLAALQKATWTLGDVRIGKRTRKPAAPFTTSTMQQEASRHLSFGTSKTMRIAQQLYEGVDIGEEGTVGLITYMRTDSVTVSKEAQAEAIAYVTERFGKEYLPDTPPVYKTKSKAAQEAHEAVRPTSVMRDPKQMKPYLKRDQYRLYKLIWDRFVASQMAPAVYDTVSADIWAGDADVPVKKRPYLFRATGSVLNFAGFLALYEESSPQDKPEDDQNQVPSDLVEGELVDLLNLLPEQHFTQPPPRYSEATLVRALEENEIGRPSTYASIISTIQQRGYVERDGRRLVPTETGRIVNDLLVEHFPNIMSVDFTARMENALDEIAEGQP
;
A
#
# COMPACT_ATOMS: atom_id res chain seq x y z
N MET A 1 29.79 65.58 0.59
CA MET A 1 28.52 65.66 1.34
C MET A 1 28.17 64.26 1.82
N SER A 2 28.51 63.94 3.06
CA SER A 2 28.29 62.62 3.66
C SER A 2 26.84 62.55 4.15
N THR A 3 26.05 61.64 3.60
CA THR A 3 24.70 61.33 4.09
C THR A 3 24.82 60.68 5.46
N ASP A 4 24.51 61.42 6.53
CA ASP A 4 24.38 60.88 7.88
C ASP A 4 23.32 59.77 7.87
N ASN A 5 23.75 58.55 8.17
CA ASN A 5 22.91 57.37 8.19
C ASN A 5 22.08 57.41 9.49
N GLU A 6 20.90 58.03 9.45
CA GLU A 6 20.02 58.19 10.61
C GLU A 6 19.74 56.84 11.29
N LEU A 7 20.11 56.73 12.56
CA LEU A 7 19.86 55.52 13.34
C LEU A 7 18.37 55.47 13.72
N ILE A 8 17.62 54.54 13.14
CA ILE A 8 16.21 54.31 13.48
C ILE A 8 16.08 53.20 14.55
N GLY A 9 15.26 53.44 15.58
CA GLY A 9 14.90 52.49 16.63
C GLY A 9 13.44 52.59 17.07
N TYR A 10 12.94 51.61 17.82
CA TYR A 10 11.53 51.56 18.21
C TYR A 10 11.28 52.31 19.53
N CYS A 11 10.38 53.29 19.51
CA CYS A 11 9.97 54.03 20.71
C CYS A 11 8.77 53.35 21.37
N PHE A 12 8.93 52.81 22.59
CA PHE A 12 7.85 52.13 23.32
C PHE A 12 6.72 53.07 23.76
N LYS A 13 7.00 54.37 23.96
CA LYS A 13 5.97 55.36 24.29
C LYS A 13 5.11 55.76 23.08
N CYS A 14 5.74 55.94 21.91
CA CYS A 14 5.03 56.27 20.66
C CYS A 14 4.52 55.03 19.90
N LYS A 15 4.96 53.82 20.28
CA LYS A 15 4.71 52.54 19.60
C LYS A 15 5.09 52.51 18.11
N GLU A 16 6.09 53.30 17.71
CA GLU A 16 6.53 53.44 16.32
C GLU A 16 8.06 53.54 16.20
N LYS A 17 8.59 53.23 15.02
CA LYS A 17 10.02 53.41 14.70
C LYS A 17 10.31 54.89 14.45
N ARG A 18 11.33 55.42 15.12
CA ARG A 18 11.72 56.84 15.05
C ARG A 18 13.25 56.96 14.97
N PRO A 19 13.77 58.04 14.38
CA PRO A 19 15.21 58.35 14.45
C PRO A 19 15.62 58.60 15.90
N LEU A 20 16.81 58.17 16.26
CA LEU A 20 17.42 58.39 17.58
C LEU A 20 18.02 59.79 17.62
N GLN A 21 17.55 60.65 18.52
CA GLN A 21 18.29 61.84 18.95
C GLN A 21 19.34 61.48 20.00
N ASP A 22 20.48 62.17 19.98
CA ASP A 22 21.62 61.97 20.88
C ASP A 22 22.05 60.50 21.03
N PRO A 23 22.37 59.79 19.93
CA PRO A 23 22.72 58.37 19.97
C PRO A 23 24.01 58.17 20.76
N LYS A 24 23.92 57.43 21.87
CA LYS A 24 25.05 57.00 22.68
C LYS A 24 25.28 55.49 22.51
N PRO A 25 26.43 55.06 21.96
CA PRO A 25 26.78 53.65 21.93
C PRO A 25 26.99 53.13 23.36
N GLU A 26 26.48 51.95 23.65
CA GLU A 26 26.65 51.29 24.94
C GLU A 26 26.79 49.77 24.80
N TRP A 27 27.57 49.18 25.68
CA TRP A 27 27.64 47.72 25.84
C TRP A 27 26.64 47.28 26.90
N ALA A 28 25.78 46.31 26.58
CA ALA A 28 24.98 45.65 27.59
C ALA A 28 25.88 44.84 28.54
N ALA A 29 25.38 44.51 29.73
CA ALA A 29 26.14 43.79 30.77
C ALA A 29 26.67 42.40 30.33
N ASN A 30 26.07 41.81 29.29
CA ASN A 30 26.48 40.56 28.65
C ASN A 30 27.41 40.76 27.44
N GLY A 31 27.83 42.00 27.16
CA GLY A 31 28.74 42.36 26.07
C GLY A 31 28.11 42.47 24.68
N THR A 32 26.78 42.45 24.55
CA THR A 32 26.13 42.77 23.26
C THR A 32 26.11 44.28 22.98
N PRO A 33 26.41 44.72 21.75
CA PRO A 33 26.40 46.14 21.38
C PRO A 33 24.97 46.66 21.17
N GLY A 34 24.73 47.90 21.58
CA GLY A 34 23.51 48.62 21.24
C GLY A 34 23.69 50.13 21.37
N THR A 35 22.76 50.88 20.80
CA THR A 35 22.77 52.34 20.84
C THR A 35 21.51 52.83 21.53
N ARG A 36 21.69 53.65 22.57
CA ARG A 36 20.60 54.31 23.29
C ARG A 36 20.47 55.74 22.80
N GLY A 37 19.26 56.17 22.50
CA GLY A 37 18.95 57.55 22.15
C GLY A 37 17.64 58.01 22.77
N ARG A 38 17.20 59.20 22.40
CA ARG A 38 15.90 59.77 22.78
C ARG A 38 14.98 59.87 21.58
N CYS A 39 13.69 59.71 21.83
CA CYS A 39 12.65 59.95 20.86
C CYS A 39 12.48 61.46 20.66
N PRO A 40 12.56 61.99 19.42
CA PRO A 40 12.39 63.42 19.15
C PRO A 40 10.98 63.94 19.49
N VAL A 41 9.99 63.05 19.53
CA VAL A 41 8.58 63.43 19.73
C VAL A 41 8.20 63.43 21.21
N CYS A 42 8.55 62.38 21.94
CA CYS A 42 8.04 62.17 23.31
C CYS A 42 9.13 62.20 24.39
N GLY A 43 10.39 62.45 24.01
CA GLY A 43 11.55 62.42 24.90
C GLY A 43 11.87 61.04 25.52
N GLY A 44 11.12 60.00 25.16
CA GLY A 44 11.27 58.65 25.69
C GLY A 44 12.54 57.99 25.20
N THR A 45 13.13 57.10 26.00
CA THR A 45 14.33 56.35 25.62
C THR A 45 14.03 55.39 24.46
N ILE A 46 14.85 55.43 23.42
CA ILE A 46 14.85 54.48 22.30
C ILE A 46 16.12 53.64 22.41
N TYR A 47 16.00 52.33 22.23
CA TYR A 47 17.13 51.41 22.20
C TYR A 47 17.18 50.68 20.85
N LYS A 48 18.34 50.68 20.20
CA LYS A 48 18.61 49.92 18.97
C LYS A 48 19.68 48.88 19.25
N ALA A 49 19.32 47.61 19.18
CA ALA A 49 20.29 46.52 19.26
C ALA A 49 21.11 46.47 17.96
N GLY A 50 22.41 46.22 18.08
CA GLY A 50 23.31 46.08 16.93
C GLY A 50 24.57 46.93 17.03
N ARG A 51 25.60 46.49 16.31
CA ARG A 51 26.89 47.20 16.24
C ARG A 51 26.78 48.38 15.28
N THR A 52 27.33 49.52 15.66
CA THR A 52 27.48 50.71 14.82
C THR A 52 28.96 51.10 14.78
N PRO A 53 29.42 51.90 13.80
CA PRO A 53 30.81 52.38 13.75
C PRO A 53 31.27 53.07 15.05
N ALA A 54 30.35 53.73 15.76
CA ALA A 54 30.61 54.36 17.05
C ALA A 54 31.01 53.39 18.19
N HIS A 55 30.91 52.07 17.97
CA HIS A 55 31.35 51.05 18.94
C HIS A 55 32.83 50.65 18.77
N GLU A 56 33.52 51.10 17.73
CA GLU A 56 34.91 50.69 17.45
C GLU A 56 35.90 51.22 18.51
N ASN A 57 35.62 52.40 19.06
CA ASN A 57 36.48 53.06 20.06
C ASN A 57 35.96 52.96 21.50
N LEU A 58 34.90 52.17 21.74
CA LEU A 58 34.30 52.01 23.07
C LEU A 58 34.88 50.76 23.77
N PRO A 59 35.58 50.89 24.92
CA PRO A 59 36.14 49.73 25.61
C PRO A 59 35.03 48.75 25.98
N LYS A 60 35.16 47.51 25.52
CA LYS A 60 34.19 46.44 25.80
C LYS A 60 34.29 46.09 27.30
N PRO A 61 33.17 46.00 28.04
CA PRO A 61 33.23 45.63 29.45
C PRO A 61 33.88 44.26 29.61
N GLU A 62 34.81 44.15 30.55
CA GLU A 62 35.30 42.86 31.01
C GLU A 62 34.10 42.05 31.52
N ILE A 63 33.65 41.10 30.71
CA ILE A 63 32.66 40.12 31.15
C ILE A 63 33.40 39.28 32.19
N LYS A 64 33.28 39.64 33.46
CA LYS A 64 33.60 38.74 34.57
C LYS A 64 32.70 37.53 34.37
N VAL A 65 33.24 36.51 33.70
CA VAL A 65 32.75 35.14 33.78
C VAL A 65 32.98 34.76 35.22
N THR A 66 32.07 35.20 36.09
CA THR A 66 31.73 34.42 37.25
C THR A 66 31.34 33.09 36.63
N LYS A 67 32.27 32.13 36.67
CA LYS A 67 31.91 30.71 36.65
C LYS A 67 30.77 30.68 37.62
N LYS A 68 29.52 30.60 37.11
CA LYS A 68 28.40 30.14 37.92
C LYS A 68 29.02 28.93 38.60
N LYS A 69 29.22 28.99 39.93
CA LYS A 69 29.46 27.79 40.71
C LYS A 69 28.47 26.82 40.11
N LYS A 70 28.96 25.75 39.46
CA LYS A 70 28.11 24.64 39.06
C LYS A 70 27.27 24.44 40.31
N LYS A 71 25.97 24.79 40.27
CA LYS A 71 25.03 24.26 41.26
C LYS A 71 25.38 22.80 41.21
N ALA A 72 25.97 22.28 42.30
CA ALA A 72 26.44 20.91 42.37
C ALA A 72 25.37 20.10 41.66
N ALA A 73 25.73 19.47 40.54
CA ALA A 73 24.77 18.81 39.67
C ALA A 73 23.87 18.03 40.61
N LYS A 74 22.61 18.48 40.76
CA LYS A 74 21.68 17.90 41.72
C LYS A 74 21.71 16.44 41.34
N LYS A 75 22.38 15.58 42.13
CA LYS A 75 22.76 14.22 41.72
C LYS A 75 21.52 13.67 41.05
N SER A 76 21.56 13.51 39.73
CA SER A 76 20.36 13.09 39.00
C SER A 76 19.94 11.81 39.71
N PRO A 77 18.67 11.70 40.14
CA PRO A 77 18.24 10.53 40.89
C PRO A 77 18.72 9.29 40.14
N PRO A 78 19.22 8.26 40.84
CA PRO A 78 19.81 7.09 40.19
C PRO A 78 18.82 6.57 39.15
N ARG A 79 19.29 6.43 37.91
CA ARG A 79 18.47 5.97 36.80
C ARG A 79 17.93 4.58 37.13
N ARG A 80 16.63 4.36 36.98
CA ARG A 80 15.94 3.11 37.32
C ARG A 80 14.97 2.72 36.22
N GLY A 81 14.76 1.42 36.04
CA GLY A 81 13.83 0.86 35.06
C GLY A 81 14.29 1.04 33.61
N LYS A 82 13.43 0.60 32.69
CA LYS A 82 13.65 0.64 31.24
C LYS A 82 12.53 1.47 30.59
N LEU A 83 12.87 2.37 29.67
CA LEU A 83 11.89 3.11 28.87
C LEU A 83 11.69 2.38 27.54
N VAL A 84 10.45 2.23 27.09
CA VAL A 84 10.12 1.75 25.75
C VAL A 84 9.32 2.84 25.04
N VAL A 85 9.73 3.21 23.84
CA VAL A 85 9.01 4.17 23.00
C VAL A 85 8.49 3.48 21.75
N VAL A 86 7.19 3.60 21.52
CA VAL A 86 6.49 3.05 20.34
C VAL A 86 5.76 4.16 19.59
N GLU A 87 5.30 3.90 18.37
CA GLU A 87 4.63 4.92 17.57
C GLU A 87 3.22 5.28 18.05
N SER A 88 2.45 4.31 18.57
CA SER A 88 1.02 4.51 18.86
C SER A 88 0.62 4.15 20.30
N PRO A 89 -0.44 4.77 20.85
CA PRO A 89 -0.93 4.47 22.18
C PRO A 89 -1.48 3.04 22.34
N ALA A 90 -2.05 2.46 21.28
CA ALA A 90 -2.57 1.09 21.32
C ALA A 90 -1.42 0.09 21.47
N LYS A 91 -0.39 0.20 20.63
CA LYS A 91 0.84 -0.58 20.71
C LYS A 91 1.50 -0.45 22.10
N ALA A 92 1.48 0.75 22.69
CA ALA A 92 2.04 0.99 24.02
C ALA A 92 1.32 0.20 25.12
N ARG A 93 -0.01 0.10 25.05
CA ARG A 93 -0.82 -0.71 26.01
C ARG A 93 -0.53 -2.20 25.87
N THR A 94 -0.51 -2.70 24.64
CA THR A 94 -0.27 -4.12 24.35
C THR A 94 1.12 -4.57 24.82
N ILE A 95 2.17 -3.85 24.42
CA ILE A 95 3.56 -4.16 24.79
C ILE A 95 3.80 -3.96 26.30
N GLY A 96 3.21 -2.91 26.89
CA GLY A 96 3.29 -2.68 28.34
C GLY A 96 2.78 -3.86 29.16
N ARG A 97 1.75 -4.57 28.70
CA ARG A 97 1.24 -5.77 29.37
C ARG A 97 2.25 -6.92 29.30
N TYR A 98 2.87 -7.15 28.14
CA TYR A 98 3.79 -8.29 27.95
C TYR A 98 5.11 -8.12 28.69
N LEU A 99 5.64 -6.89 28.76
CA LEU A 99 6.91 -6.61 29.45
C LEU A 99 6.77 -6.53 30.97
N GLY A 100 5.59 -6.14 31.47
CA GLY A 100 5.28 -6.13 32.89
C GLY A 100 6.04 -5.08 33.71
N ARG A 101 6.24 -5.37 35.00
CA ARG A 101 6.84 -4.43 35.97
C ARG A 101 8.31 -4.18 35.63
N GLY A 102 8.72 -2.91 35.64
CA GLY A 102 10.11 -2.49 35.36
C GLY A 102 10.29 -1.76 34.02
N TYR A 103 9.29 -1.83 33.14
CA TYR A 103 9.24 -1.09 31.89
C TYR A 103 8.23 0.07 31.99
N THR A 104 8.65 1.24 31.52
CA THR A 104 7.75 2.38 31.27
C THR A 104 7.55 2.47 29.77
N VAL A 105 6.34 2.23 29.27
CA VAL A 105 6.04 2.28 27.84
C VAL A 105 5.35 3.60 27.50
N LYS A 106 5.88 4.33 26.52
CA LYS A 106 5.38 5.62 26.03
C LYS A 106 5.19 5.61 24.53
N SER A 107 4.35 6.50 24.02
CA SER A 107 4.10 6.65 22.59
C SER A 107 4.64 7.98 22.07
N SER A 108 5.24 7.98 20.88
CA SER A 108 5.62 9.18 20.13
C SER A 108 4.45 9.81 19.36
N VAL A 109 3.33 9.09 19.23
CA VAL A 109 2.16 9.46 18.42
C VAL A 109 2.57 9.71 16.96
N GLY A 110 3.37 8.80 16.40
CA GLY A 110 3.99 8.90 15.07
C GLY A 110 5.24 9.77 15.02
N HIS A 111 5.44 10.49 13.92
CA HIS A 111 6.59 11.38 13.71
C HIS A 111 6.62 12.54 14.73
N VAL A 112 7.81 12.81 15.27
CA VAL A 112 8.05 13.92 16.22
C VAL A 112 8.81 15.09 15.59
N ARG A 113 9.41 14.90 14.41
CA ARG A 113 10.05 15.93 13.60
C ARG A 113 9.48 15.92 12.20
N ASP A 114 9.52 17.08 11.53
CA ASP A 114 9.31 17.20 10.09
C ASP A 114 10.06 18.43 9.55
N LEU A 115 10.21 18.49 8.23
CA LEU A 115 10.73 19.65 7.51
C LEU A 115 9.77 20.85 7.65
N LEU A 116 10.31 22.07 7.75
CA LEU A 116 9.49 23.29 7.78
C LEU A 116 8.62 23.39 6.50
N LYS A 117 7.32 23.60 6.65
CA LYS A 117 6.40 23.71 5.49
C LYS A 117 6.56 25.01 4.70
N SER A 118 7.07 26.07 5.35
CA SER A 118 7.14 27.43 4.80
C SER A 118 8.38 27.70 3.94
N ARG A 119 9.41 26.86 4.01
CA ARG A 119 10.65 26.97 3.22
C ARG A 119 11.09 25.61 2.71
N LEU A 120 12.02 25.57 1.76
CA LEU A 120 12.53 24.32 1.19
C LEU A 120 13.01 23.37 2.30
N SER A 121 13.73 23.89 3.30
CA SER A 121 14.23 23.15 4.48
C SER A 121 15.22 22.03 4.14
N VAL A 122 15.85 22.15 2.97
CA VAL A 122 16.90 21.28 2.46
C VAL A 122 17.97 22.21 1.92
N ASP A 123 19.19 22.08 2.42
CA ASP A 123 20.33 22.83 1.92
C ASP A 123 20.92 22.13 0.70
N VAL A 124 20.56 22.62 -0.49
CA VAL A 124 20.99 22.02 -1.76
C VAL A 124 22.47 22.26 -2.09
N GLU A 125 23.11 23.22 -1.41
CA GLU A 125 24.54 23.55 -1.63
C GLU A 125 25.45 22.74 -0.70
N HIS A 126 24.92 22.26 0.43
CA HIS A 126 25.66 21.48 1.44
C HIS A 126 25.07 20.07 1.58
N ASP A 127 25.27 19.25 0.55
CA ASP A 127 24.95 17.81 0.53
C ASP A 127 23.50 17.48 0.96
N TYR A 128 22.56 18.31 0.50
CA TYR A 128 21.12 18.15 0.76
C TYR A 128 20.74 18.10 2.25
N GLN A 129 21.51 18.74 3.13
CA GLN A 129 21.30 18.66 4.57
C GLN A 129 19.87 19.12 4.96
N PRO A 130 19.05 18.26 5.59
CA PRO A 130 17.68 18.60 5.93
C PRO A 130 17.60 19.36 7.26
N GLU A 131 16.77 20.41 7.29
CA GLU A 131 16.46 21.14 8.51
C GLU A 131 15.14 20.68 9.11
N TYR A 132 15.23 19.77 10.06
CA TYR A 132 14.08 19.27 10.81
C TYR A 132 13.75 20.14 12.02
N ARG A 133 12.44 20.31 12.27
CA ARG A 133 11.93 20.91 13.51
C ARG A 133 10.91 20.01 14.18
N VAL A 134 10.72 20.20 15.48
CA VAL A 134 9.59 19.60 16.23
C VAL A 134 8.33 20.46 15.99
N PRO A 135 7.28 19.92 15.36
CA PRO A 135 6.00 20.60 15.21
C PRO A 135 5.42 21.04 16.58
N ASN A 136 4.67 22.15 16.61
CA ASN A 136 4.20 22.73 17.87
C ASN A 136 3.33 21.76 18.69
N ASP A 137 2.50 20.99 18.01
CA ASP A 137 1.64 19.94 18.56
C ASP A 137 2.43 18.74 19.12
N LYS A 138 3.68 18.54 18.67
CA LYS A 138 4.56 17.45 19.14
C LYS A 138 5.50 17.85 20.27
N ARG A 139 5.64 19.15 20.56
CA ARG A 139 6.50 19.63 21.67
C ARG A 139 6.15 19.02 23.04
N PRO A 140 4.86 18.87 23.42
CA PRO A 140 4.52 18.21 24.69
C PRO A 140 4.99 16.76 24.75
N VAL A 141 4.81 16.01 23.66
CA VAL A 141 5.22 14.60 23.55
C VAL A 141 6.74 14.49 23.66
N VAL A 142 7.50 15.30 22.91
CA VAL A 142 8.97 15.29 22.98
C VAL A 142 9.48 15.63 24.37
N LYS A 143 8.85 16.61 25.04
CA LYS A 143 9.19 16.97 26.42
C LYS A 143 8.97 15.78 27.38
N GLU A 144 7.83 15.10 27.27
CA GLU A 144 7.53 13.92 28.08
C GLU A 144 8.54 12.78 27.85
N LEU A 145 8.87 12.51 26.57
CA LEU A 145 9.86 11.49 26.21
C LEU A 145 11.24 11.82 26.75
N LYS A 146 11.67 13.08 26.66
CA LYS A 146 12.94 13.57 27.22
C LYS A 146 12.99 13.39 28.74
N GLU A 147 11.92 13.74 29.44
CA GLU A 147 11.82 13.57 30.90
C GLU A 147 11.84 12.09 31.32
N ALA A 148 11.21 11.21 30.55
CA ALA A 148 11.24 9.77 30.79
C ALA A 148 12.63 9.17 30.51
N ALA A 149 13.26 9.56 29.38
CA ALA A 149 14.58 9.09 28.97
C ALA A 149 15.68 9.49 29.97
N ALA A 150 15.55 10.65 30.61
CA ALA A 150 16.47 11.11 31.64
C ALA A 150 16.46 10.21 32.90
N LYS A 151 15.33 9.54 33.19
CA LYS A 151 15.14 8.70 34.39
C LYS A 151 15.45 7.23 34.15
N ALA A 152 15.30 6.73 32.93
CA ALA A 152 15.45 5.32 32.60
C ALA A 152 16.93 4.87 32.61
N LYS A 153 17.23 3.64 33.01
CA LYS A 153 18.59 3.08 32.88
C LYS A 153 18.90 2.75 31.42
N GLU A 154 17.98 2.08 30.75
CA GLU A 154 18.03 1.71 29.33
C GLU A 154 16.79 2.23 28.61
N ILE A 155 16.93 2.50 27.31
CA ILE A 155 15.89 3.01 26.43
C ILE A 155 15.76 2.05 25.24
N TYR A 156 14.53 1.66 24.92
CA TYR A 156 14.20 0.80 23.80
C TYR A 156 13.28 1.53 22.83
N LEU A 157 13.64 1.58 21.56
CA LEU A 157 12.83 2.13 20.48
C LEU A 157 12.18 0.94 19.75
N ALA A 158 10.86 0.82 19.89
CA ALA A 158 10.05 -0.31 19.41
C ALA A 158 9.00 0.15 18.37
N THR A 159 9.45 1.01 17.45
CA THR A 159 8.67 1.44 16.27
C THR A 159 8.52 0.28 15.28
N ASP A 160 7.63 0.46 14.29
CA ASP A 160 7.41 -0.55 13.26
C ASP A 160 8.66 -0.98 12.48
N PRO A 161 8.67 -2.18 11.87
CA PRO A 161 9.85 -2.77 11.22
C PRO A 161 10.20 -2.14 9.85
N ASP A 162 9.43 -1.17 9.36
CA ASP A 162 9.67 -0.52 8.06
C ASP A 162 10.64 0.68 8.15
N ARG A 163 11.00 1.25 6.99
CA ARG A 163 11.89 2.43 6.91
C ARG A 163 11.29 3.66 7.60
N GLU A 164 9.97 3.78 7.62
CA GLU A 164 9.29 4.87 8.31
C GLU A 164 9.46 4.73 9.83
N GLY A 165 9.26 3.53 10.36
CA GLY A 165 9.49 3.20 11.76
C GLY A 165 10.95 3.43 12.18
N GLU A 166 11.92 3.12 11.32
CA GLU A 166 13.34 3.39 11.58
C GLU A 166 13.63 4.90 11.66
N ALA A 167 13.10 5.69 10.72
CA ALA A 167 13.22 7.15 10.75
C ALA A 167 12.52 7.78 11.98
N ILE A 168 11.37 7.24 12.41
CA ILE A 168 10.71 7.68 13.65
C ILE A 168 11.61 7.39 14.86
N ALA A 169 12.21 6.20 14.94
CA ALA A 169 13.14 5.84 16.01
C ALA A 169 14.30 6.84 16.09
N TRP A 170 14.93 7.13 14.94
CA TRP A 170 16.00 8.13 14.86
C TRP A 170 15.52 9.54 15.26
N HIS A 171 14.39 10.01 14.74
CA HIS A 171 13.84 11.32 15.08
C HIS A 171 13.49 11.44 16.58
N VAL A 172 13.02 10.37 17.22
CA VAL A 172 12.74 10.34 18.66
C VAL A 172 14.03 10.43 19.46
N LEU A 173 15.05 9.64 19.10
CA LEU A 173 16.38 9.67 19.73
C LEU A 173 16.94 11.09 19.72
N GLU A 174 16.94 11.72 18.54
CA GLU A 174 17.45 13.07 18.34
C GLU A 174 16.63 14.14 19.08
N SER A 175 15.30 14.12 18.94
CA SER A 175 14.43 15.19 19.49
C SER A 175 14.35 15.18 21.01
N ALA A 176 14.37 13.98 21.59
CA ALA A 176 14.32 13.81 23.03
C ALA A 176 15.72 13.84 23.67
N GLU A 177 16.77 14.10 22.88
CA GLU A 177 18.18 14.14 23.32
C GLU A 177 18.54 12.87 24.12
N MET A 178 18.16 11.71 23.58
CA MET A 178 18.44 10.43 24.22
C MET A 178 19.91 10.06 24.05
N ASP A 179 20.46 9.40 25.06
CA ASP A 179 21.85 8.93 25.06
C ASP A 179 21.97 7.69 24.16
N PRO A 180 22.72 7.73 23.05
CA PRO A 180 22.84 6.60 22.12
C PRO A 180 23.39 5.34 22.80
N ALA A 181 24.34 5.50 23.74
CA ALA A 181 24.95 4.37 24.44
C ALA A 181 23.97 3.59 25.34
N ARG A 182 22.80 4.18 25.62
CA ARG A 182 21.72 3.57 26.42
C ARG A 182 20.49 3.24 25.59
N THR A 183 20.51 3.54 24.30
CA THR A 183 19.35 3.42 23.42
C THR A 183 19.53 2.22 22.50
N LYS A 184 18.51 1.38 22.44
CA LYS A 184 18.50 0.14 21.68
C LYS A 184 17.27 0.09 20.78
N ARG A 185 17.39 -0.48 19.60
CA ARG A 185 16.31 -0.70 18.64
C ARG A 185 15.77 -2.12 18.78
N VAL A 186 14.45 -2.25 18.90
CA VAL A 186 13.74 -3.54 19.00
C VAL A 186 12.75 -3.64 17.86
N VAL A 187 12.79 -4.75 17.12
CA VAL A 187 11.96 -4.99 15.93
C VAL A 187 11.19 -6.29 16.11
N PHE A 188 9.91 -6.29 15.76
CA PHE A 188 9.05 -7.48 15.72
C PHE A 188 8.02 -7.29 14.60
N HIS A 189 7.58 -8.40 14.01
CA HIS A 189 6.62 -8.43 12.89
C HIS A 189 5.21 -8.84 13.32
N GLU A 190 5.04 -9.17 14.60
CA GLU A 190 3.76 -9.43 15.25
C GLU A 190 3.83 -9.02 16.73
N ILE A 191 2.68 -8.65 17.30
CA ILE A 191 2.59 -8.20 18.69
C ILE A 191 1.97 -9.32 19.52
N THR A 192 2.77 -10.39 19.69
CA THR A 192 2.48 -11.53 20.57
C THR A 192 3.43 -11.52 21.76
N LYS A 193 3.05 -12.17 22.87
CA LYS A 193 3.93 -12.25 24.06
C LYS A 193 5.29 -12.90 23.72
N PRO A 194 5.35 -14.06 23.02
CA PRO A 194 6.63 -14.67 22.65
C PRO A 194 7.48 -13.78 21.73
N ALA A 195 6.89 -13.22 20.67
CA ALA A 195 7.63 -12.39 19.71
C ALA A 195 8.20 -11.12 20.38
N VAL A 196 7.41 -10.47 21.25
CA VAL A 196 7.87 -9.29 21.98
C VAL A 196 8.98 -9.66 22.97
N GLN A 197 8.90 -10.79 23.67
CA GLN A 197 9.97 -11.22 24.57
C GLN A 197 11.28 -11.50 23.83
N ALA A 198 11.21 -12.31 22.76
CA ALA A 198 12.37 -12.63 21.92
C ALA A 198 13.02 -11.37 21.31
N ALA A 199 12.22 -10.41 20.85
CA ALA A 199 12.73 -9.17 20.29
C ALA A 199 13.51 -8.31 21.30
N PHE A 200 13.14 -8.35 22.59
CA PHE A 200 13.85 -7.63 23.65
C PHE A 200 15.13 -8.34 24.11
N GLU A 201 15.29 -9.62 23.81
CA GLU A 201 16.53 -10.39 24.04
C GLU A 201 17.58 -10.10 22.95
N HIS A 202 17.14 -9.75 21.74
CA HIS A 202 17.99 -9.46 20.59
C HIS A 202 17.85 -8.02 20.06
N PRO A 203 18.10 -6.99 20.88
CA PRO A 203 18.09 -5.61 20.39
C PRO A 203 19.27 -5.34 19.45
N ARG A 204 19.07 -4.43 18.51
CA ARG A 204 20.10 -3.91 17.60
C ARG A 204 20.31 -2.41 17.75
N GLU A 205 21.24 -1.85 17.00
CA GLU A 205 21.36 -0.40 16.81
C GLU A 205 20.37 0.11 15.76
N ILE A 206 20.21 1.43 15.68
CA ILE A 206 19.42 2.05 14.59
C ILE A 206 20.16 1.81 13.28
N ASP A 207 19.42 1.35 12.28
CA ASP A 207 19.91 1.12 10.93
C ASP A 207 19.88 2.46 10.19
N MET A 208 21.05 3.08 10.06
CA MET A 208 21.17 4.41 9.44
C MET A 208 20.94 4.37 7.94
N ASP A 209 21.12 3.23 7.27
CA ASP A 209 20.87 3.08 5.83
C ASP A 209 19.36 3.17 5.55
N ARG A 210 18.55 2.50 6.36
CA ARG A 210 17.07 2.65 6.32
C ARG A 210 16.62 4.07 6.66
N VAL A 211 17.26 4.72 7.62
CA VAL A 211 16.98 6.13 7.96
C VAL A 211 17.31 7.02 6.76
N ASN A 212 18.50 6.87 6.19
CA ASN A 212 18.96 7.64 5.04
C ASN A 212 18.08 7.44 3.81
N ALA A 213 17.61 6.21 3.54
CA ALA A 213 16.64 5.94 2.49
C ALA A 213 15.33 6.71 2.71
N GLN A 214 14.81 6.74 3.93
CA GLN A 214 13.62 7.51 4.26
C GLN A 214 13.86 9.03 4.12
N GLN A 215 15.02 9.51 4.57
CA GLN A 215 15.41 10.92 4.45
C GLN A 215 15.56 11.33 2.99
N ALA A 216 16.25 10.54 2.18
CA ALA A 216 16.43 10.75 0.75
C ALA A 216 15.08 10.83 0.05
N ARG A 217 14.16 9.90 0.35
CA ARG A 217 12.77 9.96 -0.16
C ARG A 217 12.10 11.28 0.23
N ARG A 218 12.19 11.67 1.51
CA ARG A 218 11.54 12.88 2.04
C ARG A 218 12.10 14.16 1.40
N ILE A 219 13.42 14.20 1.17
CA ILE A 219 14.13 15.29 0.51
C ILE A 219 13.74 15.35 -0.97
N LEU A 220 13.75 14.22 -1.68
CA LEU A 220 13.35 14.14 -3.09
C LEU A 220 11.93 14.66 -3.30
N ASP A 221 10.98 14.15 -2.51
CA ASP A 221 9.57 14.60 -2.56
C ASP A 221 9.45 16.10 -2.25
N ARG A 222 10.28 16.62 -1.34
CA ARG A 222 10.34 18.04 -1.02
C ARG A 222 10.87 18.88 -2.18
N LEU A 223 11.95 18.46 -2.84
CA LEU A 223 12.55 19.18 -3.96
C LEU A 223 11.57 19.28 -5.13
N VAL A 224 10.95 18.16 -5.52
CA VAL A 224 9.96 18.11 -6.60
C VAL A 224 8.74 18.95 -6.24
N GLY A 225 8.16 18.72 -5.06
CA GLY A 225 6.95 19.40 -4.62
C GLY A 225 7.13 20.92 -4.49
N TYR A 226 8.25 21.38 -3.92
CA TYR A 226 8.52 22.80 -3.70
C TYR A 226 8.81 23.55 -5.00
N LYS A 227 9.45 22.90 -5.98
CA LYS A 227 9.75 23.52 -7.29
C LYS A 227 8.53 23.53 -8.22
N LEU A 228 7.74 22.45 -8.26
CA LEU A 228 6.65 22.30 -9.22
C LEU A 228 5.30 22.86 -8.72
N SER A 229 4.98 22.79 -7.42
CA SER A 229 3.67 23.25 -6.94
C SER A 229 3.41 24.76 -7.18
N PRO A 230 4.38 25.68 -7.00
CA PRO A 230 4.18 27.10 -7.34
C PRO A 230 3.91 27.34 -8.84
N LEU A 231 4.40 26.48 -9.73
CA LEU A 231 4.07 26.54 -11.15
C LEU A 231 2.58 26.19 -11.35
N LEU A 232 2.11 25.09 -10.75
CA LEU A 232 0.70 24.70 -10.82
C LEU A 232 -0.23 25.77 -10.25
N TRP A 233 0.16 26.45 -9.18
CA TRP A 233 -0.63 27.55 -8.60
C TRP A 233 -0.79 28.73 -9.52
N ARG A 234 0.27 29.07 -10.27
CA ARG A 234 0.26 30.18 -11.23
C ARG A 234 -0.48 29.85 -12.53
N LYS A 235 -0.46 28.58 -12.96
CA LYS A 235 -0.95 28.17 -14.28
C LYS A 235 -2.30 27.47 -14.28
N VAL A 236 -2.71 26.87 -13.15
CA VAL A 236 -3.94 26.07 -13.07
C VAL A 236 -4.82 26.58 -11.93
N ARG A 237 -4.47 26.29 -10.67
CA ARG A 237 -5.23 26.73 -9.49
C ARG A 237 -4.38 26.66 -8.22
N GLY A 238 -4.66 27.54 -7.27
CA GLY A 238 -4.05 27.50 -5.93
C GLY A 238 -4.29 26.17 -5.19
N ARG A 239 -3.36 25.82 -4.27
CA ARG A 239 -3.39 24.64 -3.38
C ARG A 239 -3.22 23.26 -4.05
N LEU A 240 -2.93 23.24 -5.35
CA LEU A 240 -2.49 22.03 -6.05
C LEU A 240 -1.09 21.58 -5.59
N SER A 241 -0.75 20.31 -5.81
CA SER A 241 0.58 19.80 -5.48
C SER A 241 1.07 18.84 -6.55
N ALA A 242 2.28 19.06 -7.03
CA ALA A 242 2.98 18.10 -7.88
C ALA A 242 3.87 17.21 -7.01
N GLY A 243 4.04 15.96 -7.39
CA GLY A 243 4.96 15.04 -6.73
C GLY A 243 5.17 13.82 -7.60
N ARG A 244 6.39 13.29 -7.58
CA ARG A 244 6.84 12.21 -8.48
C ARG A 244 5.82 11.07 -8.55
N VAL A 245 5.49 10.47 -7.41
CA VAL A 245 4.59 9.30 -7.34
C VAL A 245 3.11 9.67 -7.56
N GLN A 246 2.63 10.75 -6.95
CA GLN A 246 1.22 11.16 -7.10
C GLN A 246 0.87 11.56 -8.53
N SER A 247 1.77 12.26 -9.22
CA SER A 247 1.55 12.72 -10.59
C SER A 247 1.50 11.55 -11.57
N VAL A 248 2.34 10.53 -11.38
CA VAL A 248 2.27 9.30 -12.19
C VAL A 248 0.99 8.50 -11.91
N ALA A 249 0.52 8.44 -10.66
CA ALA A 249 -0.76 7.79 -10.37
C ALA A 249 -1.95 8.50 -11.06
N VAL A 250 -1.94 9.85 -11.09
CA VAL A 250 -2.93 10.62 -11.87
C VAL A 250 -2.80 10.32 -13.36
N ARG A 251 -1.56 10.26 -13.88
CA ARG A 251 -1.28 9.95 -15.27
C ARG A 251 -1.88 8.61 -15.71
N LEU A 252 -1.71 7.55 -14.91
CA LEU A 252 -2.30 6.24 -15.21
C LEU A 252 -3.83 6.33 -15.37
N VAL A 253 -4.50 7.09 -14.49
CA VAL A 253 -5.96 7.29 -14.55
C VAL A 253 -6.35 8.11 -15.78
N VAL A 254 -5.60 9.16 -16.13
CA VAL A 254 -5.85 9.99 -17.32
C VAL A 254 -5.62 9.20 -18.61
N GLU A 255 -4.54 8.42 -18.70
CA GLU A 255 -4.24 7.60 -19.88
C GLU A 255 -5.30 6.51 -20.08
N ARG A 256 -5.75 5.83 -19.02
CA ARG A 256 -6.87 4.89 -19.10
C ARG A 256 -8.16 5.57 -19.60
N GLU A 257 -8.44 6.78 -19.14
CA GLU A 257 -9.64 7.49 -19.60
C GLU A 257 -9.54 7.88 -21.08
N ARG A 258 -8.34 8.23 -21.57
CA ARG A 258 -8.08 8.47 -23.00
C ARG A 258 -8.21 7.20 -23.83
N GLU A 259 -7.74 6.06 -23.34
CA GLU A 259 -7.94 4.76 -23.97
C GLU A 259 -9.44 4.47 -24.14
N ILE A 260 -10.24 4.77 -23.11
CA ILE A 260 -11.71 4.59 -23.16
C ILE A 260 -12.36 5.57 -24.15
N GLU A 261 -11.97 6.85 -24.14
CA GLU A 261 -12.54 7.89 -25.02
C GLU A 261 -12.20 7.68 -26.50
N SER A 262 -11.01 7.13 -26.79
CA SER A 262 -10.56 6.84 -28.17
C SER A 262 -10.97 5.46 -28.66
N PHE A 263 -11.57 4.63 -27.80
CA PHE A 263 -11.97 3.28 -28.15
C PHE A 263 -13.19 3.28 -29.07
N VAL A 264 -13.04 2.62 -30.22
CA VAL A 264 -14.14 2.37 -31.15
C VAL A 264 -14.56 0.90 -31.01
N PRO A 265 -15.75 0.61 -30.49
CA PRO A 265 -16.25 -0.77 -30.40
C PRO A 265 -16.31 -1.42 -31.77
N VAL A 266 -15.80 -2.64 -31.84
CA VAL A 266 -15.84 -3.49 -33.03
C VAL A 266 -16.85 -4.59 -32.78
N GLU A 267 -17.78 -4.75 -33.72
CA GLU A 267 -18.75 -5.84 -33.72
C GLU A 267 -18.04 -7.17 -33.99
N TYR A 268 -18.42 -8.19 -33.26
CA TYR A 268 -18.06 -9.58 -33.56
C TYR A 268 -19.18 -10.50 -33.10
N TRP A 269 -19.26 -11.69 -33.71
CA TRP A 269 -20.25 -12.68 -33.37
C TRP A 269 -19.62 -13.96 -32.85
N THR A 270 -20.34 -14.65 -31.98
CA THR A 270 -20.06 -16.03 -31.60
C THR A 270 -21.26 -16.90 -31.99
N ILE A 271 -21.01 -18.18 -32.24
CA ILE A 271 -22.08 -19.16 -32.46
C ILE A 271 -21.84 -20.31 -31.49
N ASP A 272 -22.78 -20.51 -30.59
CA ASP A 272 -22.82 -21.70 -29.75
C ASP A 272 -23.88 -22.68 -30.30
N ALA A 273 -23.68 -23.97 -30.08
CA ALA A 273 -24.61 -25.01 -30.45
C ALA A 273 -25.03 -25.80 -29.21
N GLU A 274 -26.34 -25.99 -29.04
CA GLU A 274 -26.90 -26.91 -28.06
C GLU A 274 -27.05 -28.29 -28.71
N LEU A 275 -26.27 -29.25 -28.22
CA LEU A 275 -26.14 -30.58 -28.81
C LEU A 275 -26.64 -31.64 -27.84
N SER A 276 -27.31 -32.67 -28.36
CA SER A 276 -27.84 -33.79 -27.56
C SER A 276 -27.40 -35.14 -28.12
N GLN A 277 -27.04 -36.07 -27.24
CA GLN A 277 -26.69 -37.45 -27.63
C GLN A 277 -27.88 -38.16 -28.26
N GLU A 278 -27.60 -39.08 -29.19
CA GLU A 278 -28.61 -39.81 -29.96
C GLU A 278 -29.51 -40.67 -29.06
N LYS A 279 -28.96 -41.25 -27.99
CA LYS A 279 -29.70 -42.06 -26.99
C LYS A 279 -30.88 -41.32 -26.34
N TYR A 280 -30.88 -39.99 -26.38
CA TYR A 280 -31.96 -39.16 -25.80
C TYR A 280 -33.08 -38.81 -26.79
N ARG A 281 -32.98 -39.18 -28.09
CA ARG A 281 -34.05 -38.93 -29.08
C ARG A 281 -35.47 -39.36 -28.66
N PRO A 282 -35.67 -40.47 -27.92
CA PRO A 282 -37.02 -40.86 -27.48
C PRO A 282 -37.61 -39.97 -26.38
N GLN A 283 -36.81 -39.11 -25.74
CA GLN A 283 -37.26 -38.26 -24.63
C GLN A 283 -37.90 -36.98 -25.17
N GLN A 284 -38.97 -36.52 -24.52
CA GLN A 284 -39.66 -35.28 -24.88
C GLN A 284 -38.80 -34.04 -24.59
N GLU A 285 -38.10 -34.03 -23.45
CA GLU A 285 -37.08 -33.04 -23.11
C GLU A 285 -35.72 -33.72 -23.14
N ARG A 286 -34.87 -33.29 -24.07
CA ARG A 286 -33.57 -33.91 -24.32
C ARG A 286 -32.48 -33.18 -23.53
N PRO A 287 -31.68 -33.88 -22.71
CA PRO A 287 -30.47 -33.30 -22.15
C PRO A 287 -29.54 -32.80 -23.26
N TYR A 288 -28.93 -31.63 -23.03
CA TYR A 288 -28.01 -31.03 -23.98
C TYR A 288 -26.76 -30.48 -23.28
N PHE A 289 -25.72 -30.28 -24.07
CA PHE A 289 -24.51 -29.56 -23.68
C PHE A 289 -24.21 -28.49 -24.73
N LYS A 290 -23.51 -27.42 -24.32
CA LYS A 290 -23.12 -26.35 -25.23
C LYS A 290 -21.74 -26.62 -25.81
N ALA A 291 -21.61 -26.37 -27.12
CA ALA A 291 -20.34 -26.38 -27.83
C ALA A 291 -20.16 -25.04 -28.55
N LYS A 292 -18.95 -24.48 -28.49
CA LYS A 292 -18.62 -23.20 -29.12
C LYS A 292 -18.06 -23.42 -30.51
N PHE A 293 -18.43 -22.57 -31.47
CA PHE A 293 -17.83 -22.62 -32.80
C PHE A 293 -16.33 -22.27 -32.71
N PHE A 294 -15.48 -23.24 -33.01
CA PHE A 294 -14.05 -23.15 -32.76
C PHE A 294 -13.24 -22.88 -34.03
N LYS A 295 -13.51 -23.62 -35.12
CA LYS A 295 -12.79 -23.45 -36.39
C LYS A 295 -13.67 -23.63 -37.61
N PHE A 296 -13.40 -22.83 -38.64
CA PHE A 296 -13.93 -23.01 -39.98
C PHE A 296 -12.80 -23.36 -40.95
N LYS A 297 -12.88 -24.52 -41.60
CA LYS A 297 -11.88 -25.04 -42.54
C LYS A 297 -10.44 -25.05 -41.98
N GLY A 298 -10.30 -25.21 -40.66
CA GLY A 298 -9.02 -25.27 -39.95
C GLY A 298 -8.52 -23.93 -39.38
N GLU A 299 -9.16 -22.82 -39.73
CA GLU A 299 -8.82 -21.46 -39.28
C GLU A 299 -9.83 -20.93 -38.27
N ASP A 300 -9.46 -19.88 -37.53
CA ASP A 300 -10.36 -19.23 -36.57
C ASP A 300 -11.47 -18.50 -37.34
N PRO A 301 -12.75 -18.66 -36.97
CA PRO A 301 -13.86 -18.07 -37.70
C PRO A 301 -13.84 -16.54 -37.52
N VAL A 302 -13.93 -15.81 -38.63
CA VAL A 302 -14.04 -14.34 -38.63
C VAL A 302 -15.49 -13.98 -38.95
N MET A 303 -16.20 -13.47 -37.95
CA MET A 303 -17.62 -13.09 -38.05
C MET A 303 -17.78 -11.68 -37.47
N ASN A 304 -17.66 -10.66 -38.34
CA ASN A 304 -17.65 -9.26 -37.92
C ASN A 304 -19.02 -8.59 -38.09
N SER A 305 -19.98 -9.29 -38.71
CA SER A 305 -21.33 -8.79 -38.96
C SER A 305 -22.35 -9.93 -39.04
N GLU A 306 -23.62 -9.61 -38.90
CA GLU A 306 -24.70 -10.58 -39.09
C GLU A 306 -24.66 -11.24 -40.47
N ALA A 307 -24.28 -10.49 -41.51
CA ALA A 307 -24.18 -11.01 -42.88
C ALA A 307 -23.12 -12.12 -43.01
N ASP A 308 -22.06 -12.09 -42.19
CA ASP A 308 -21.05 -13.14 -42.14
C ASP A 308 -21.58 -14.41 -41.45
N VAL A 309 -22.51 -14.26 -40.49
CA VAL A 309 -23.07 -15.34 -39.67
C VAL A 309 -24.16 -16.12 -40.40
N GLN A 310 -25.02 -15.45 -41.15
CA GLN A 310 -26.19 -16.07 -41.81
C GLN A 310 -25.83 -17.28 -42.71
N PRO A 311 -24.77 -17.24 -43.55
CA PRO A 311 -24.35 -18.41 -44.33
C PRO A 311 -23.92 -19.60 -43.47
N HIS A 312 -23.28 -19.34 -42.32
CA HIS A 312 -22.87 -20.38 -41.39
C HIS A 312 -24.09 -21.03 -40.73
N LEU A 313 -25.06 -20.24 -40.24
CA LEU A 313 -26.29 -20.76 -39.65
C LEU A 313 -27.07 -21.65 -40.63
N ALA A 314 -27.23 -21.19 -41.88
CA ALA A 314 -27.95 -21.95 -42.91
C ALA A 314 -27.27 -23.28 -43.24
N ALA A 315 -25.94 -23.33 -43.22
CA ALA A 315 -25.18 -24.56 -43.44
C ALA A 315 -25.26 -25.51 -42.22
N LEU A 316 -25.11 -24.97 -41.01
CA LEU A 316 -25.11 -25.73 -39.75
C LEU A 316 -26.46 -26.37 -39.44
N GLN A 317 -27.58 -25.72 -39.80
CA GLN A 317 -28.93 -26.27 -39.63
C GLN A 317 -29.16 -27.55 -40.43
N LYS A 318 -28.43 -27.74 -41.53
CA LYS A 318 -28.53 -28.90 -42.43
C LYS A 318 -27.37 -29.88 -42.23
N ALA A 319 -26.42 -29.55 -41.35
CA ALA A 319 -25.21 -30.33 -41.16
C ALA A 319 -25.48 -31.61 -40.38
N THR A 320 -24.68 -32.63 -40.66
CA THR A 320 -24.52 -33.79 -39.78
C THR A 320 -23.44 -33.49 -38.75
N TRP A 321 -23.76 -33.70 -37.48
CA TRP A 321 -22.87 -33.43 -36.35
C TRP A 321 -22.34 -34.74 -35.78
N THR A 322 -21.03 -34.84 -35.61
CA THR A 322 -20.38 -36.08 -35.15
C THR A 322 -19.28 -35.76 -34.15
N LEU A 323 -19.24 -36.51 -33.06
CA LEU A 323 -18.15 -36.43 -32.08
C LEU A 323 -16.83 -36.86 -32.73
N GLY A 324 -15.83 -36.01 -32.61
CA GLY A 324 -14.43 -36.32 -32.89
C GLY A 324 -13.70 -36.69 -31.60
N ASP A 325 -12.53 -36.10 -31.39
CA ASP A 325 -11.70 -36.37 -30.21
C ASP A 325 -12.45 -36.00 -28.92
N VAL A 326 -12.57 -36.98 -28.01
CA VAL A 326 -13.06 -36.77 -26.64
C VAL A 326 -11.92 -37.00 -25.66
N ARG A 327 -11.67 -36.02 -24.79
CA ARG A 327 -10.57 -36.04 -23.81
C ARG A 327 -11.13 -35.84 -22.41
N ILE A 328 -10.94 -36.84 -21.57
CA ILE A 328 -11.26 -36.80 -20.15
C ILE A 328 -9.94 -36.64 -19.38
N GLY A 329 -9.91 -35.71 -18.44
CA GLY A 329 -8.71 -35.38 -17.69
C GLY A 329 -9.02 -34.85 -16.30
N LYS A 330 -7.97 -34.40 -15.63
CA LYS A 330 -8.05 -33.70 -14.35
C LYS A 330 -7.34 -32.37 -14.43
N ARG A 331 -7.93 -31.34 -13.86
CA ARG A 331 -7.33 -30.02 -13.69
C ARG A 331 -7.25 -29.68 -12.21
N THR A 332 -6.09 -29.23 -11.76
CA THR A 332 -5.92 -28.75 -10.38
C THR A 332 -5.93 -27.23 -10.33
N ARG A 333 -6.66 -26.65 -9.38
CA ARG A 333 -6.58 -25.22 -9.03
C ARG A 333 -5.82 -25.10 -7.72
N LYS A 334 -4.68 -24.40 -7.74
CA LYS A 334 -3.86 -24.19 -6.53
C LYS A 334 -4.44 -23.05 -5.68
N PRO A 335 -4.32 -23.12 -4.34
CA PRO A 335 -4.66 -21.99 -3.50
C PRO A 335 -3.70 -20.83 -3.76
N ALA A 336 -4.23 -19.62 -3.70
CA ALA A 336 -3.44 -18.42 -3.85
C ALA A 336 -2.62 -18.12 -2.57
N ALA A 337 -1.51 -17.40 -2.73
CA ALA A 337 -0.54 -17.14 -1.67
C ALA A 337 -1.14 -16.33 -0.51
N PRO A 338 -0.59 -16.44 0.72
CA PRO A 338 -0.89 -15.52 1.82
C PRO A 338 -0.84 -14.05 1.40
N PHE A 339 -1.55 -13.19 2.12
CA PHE A 339 -1.66 -11.79 1.73
C PHE A 339 -0.34 -11.04 1.81
N THR A 340 -0.04 -10.28 0.75
CA THR A 340 0.77 -9.06 0.81
C THR A 340 -0.14 -7.86 1.09
N THR A 341 0.43 -6.67 1.30
CA THR A 341 -0.36 -5.43 1.42
C THR A 341 -1.21 -5.16 0.19
N SER A 342 -0.64 -5.32 -1.01
CA SER A 342 -1.35 -5.07 -2.27
C SER A 342 -2.52 -6.03 -2.44
N THR A 343 -2.27 -7.33 -2.30
CA THR A 343 -3.31 -8.36 -2.47
C THR A 343 -4.39 -8.27 -1.39
N MET A 344 -4.04 -7.92 -0.14
CA MET A 344 -5.02 -7.64 0.91
C MET A 344 -5.92 -6.44 0.55
N GLN A 345 -5.35 -5.36 0.03
CA GLN A 345 -6.13 -4.18 -0.38
C GLN A 345 -7.06 -4.50 -1.56
N GLN A 346 -6.59 -5.30 -2.52
CA GLN A 346 -7.38 -5.73 -3.67
C GLN A 346 -8.58 -6.58 -3.22
N GLU A 347 -8.34 -7.62 -2.41
CA GLU A 347 -9.39 -8.54 -1.96
C GLU A 347 -10.35 -7.88 -0.96
N ALA A 348 -9.87 -6.97 -0.11
CA ALA A 348 -10.74 -6.17 0.75
C ALA A 348 -11.65 -5.23 -0.06
N SER A 349 -11.18 -4.71 -1.19
CA SER A 349 -12.03 -3.93 -2.10
C SER A 349 -13.09 -4.80 -2.75
N ARG A 350 -12.69 -5.96 -3.28
CA ARG A 350 -13.58 -6.88 -4.02
C ARG A 350 -14.65 -7.50 -3.11
N HIS A 351 -14.25 -8.10 -2.00
CA HIS A 351 -15.16 -8.81 -1.08
C HIS A 351 -15.82 -7.91 -0.05
N LEU A 352 -15.11 -6.89 0.45
CA LEU A 352 -15.57 -6.10 1.59
C LEU A 352 -16.07 -4.70 1.21
N SER A 353 -15.80 -4.27 -0.03
CA SER A 353 -16.04 -2.90 -0.51
C SER A 353 -15.28 -1.86 0.30
N PHE A 354 -14.11 -2.23 0.83
CA PHE A 354 -13.25 -1.30 1.56
C PHE A 354 -12.32 -0.56 0.59
N GLY A 355 -12.24 0.77 0.73
CA GLY A 355 -11.16 1.54 0.12
C GLY A 355 -9.82 1.26 0.81
N THR A 356 -8.73 1.49 0.11
CA THR A 356 -7.35 1.22 0.54
C THR A 356 -7.02 1.83 1.91
N SER A 357 -7.35 3.11 2.12
CA SER A 357 -7.19 3.80 3.41
C SER A 357 -7.99 3.16 4.55
N LYS A 358 -9.20 2.68 4.26
CA LYS A 358 -10.04 2.00 5.26
C LYS A 358 -9.45 0.65 5.63
N THR A 359 -9.01 -0.14 4.63
CA THR A 359 -8.36 -1.43 4.83
C THR A 359 -7.13 -1.29 5.71
N MET A 360 -6.21 -0.37 5.38
CA MET A 360 -4.97 -0.18 6.15
C MET A 360 -5.23 0.28 7.58
N ARG A 361 -6.22 1.17 7.81
CA ARG A 361 -6.58 1.59 9.16
C ARG A 361 -7.11 0.44 10.02
N ILE A 362 -7.91 -0.45 9.44
CA ILE A 362 -8.44 -1.61 10.17
C ILE A 362 -7.32 -2.64 10.41
N ALA A 363 -6.47 -2.89 9.41
CA ALA A 363 -5.32 -3.77 9.55
C ALA A 363 -4.35 -3.29 10.64
N GLN A 364 -4.06 -1.98 10.71
CA GLN A 364 -3.27 -1.40 11.81
C GLN A 364 -3.89 -1.72 13.18
N GLN A 365 -5.21 -1.58 13.33
CA GLN A 365 -5.88 -1.90 14.60
C GLN A 365 -5.77 -3.38 14.97
N LEU A 366 -5.90 -4.27 13.98
CA LEU A 366 -5.74 -5.71 14.19
C LEU A 366 -4.30 -6.06 14.57
N TYR A 367 -3.29 -5.40 13.99
CA TYR A 367 -1.88 -5.59 14.31
C TYR A 367 -1.51 -5.04 15.70
N GLU A 368 -1.85 -3.78 16.00
CA GLU A 368 -1.50 -3.10 17.27
C GLU A 368 -2.18 -3.73 18.50
N GLY A 369 -3.36 -4.31 18.26
CA GLY A 369 -4.04 -5.21 19.16
C GLY A 369 -5.47 -4.79 19.50
N VAL A 370 -6.29 -5.81 19.73
CA VAL A 370 -7.70 -5.69 20.13
C VAL A 370 -7.90 -6.43 21.44
N ASP A 371 -8.73 -5.89 22.32
CA ASP A 371 -9.11 -6.56 23.58
C ASP A 371 -10.04 -7.73 23.31
N ILE A 372 -9.58 -8.95 23.60
CA ILE A 372 -10.29 -10.21 23.37
C ILE A 372 -10.70 -10.91 24.68
N GLY A 373 -10.94 -10.14 25.75
CA GLY A 373 -11.47 -10.66 27.00
C GLY A 373 -10.36 -11.14 27.95
N GLU A 374 -10.38 -12.42 28.33
CA GLU A 374 -9.45 -12.97 29.34
C GLU A 374 -7.98 -12.94 28.90
N GLU A 375 -7.70 -13.10 27.60
CA GLU A 375 -6.36 -12.91 27.02
C GLU A 375 -5.92 -11.43 26.98
N GLY A 376 -6.87 -10.50 27.18
CA GLY A 376 -6.68 -9.05 27.08
C GLY A 376 -6.43 -8.58 25.65
N THR A 377 -5.74 -7.44 25.51
CA THR A 377 -5.32 -6.88 24.21
C THR A 377 -4.24 -7.73 23.54
N VAL A 378 -4.51 -8.23 22.33
CA VAL A 378 -3.57 -9.06 21.55
C VAL A 378 -3.54 -8.58 20.10
N GLY A 379 -2.35 -8.58 19.47
CA GLY A 379 -2.21 -8.41 18.02
C GLY A 379 -2.75 -9.63 17.28
N LEU A 380 -3.80 -9.46 16.49
CA LEU A 380 -4.50 -10.54 15.80
C LEU A 380 -3.88 -10.89 14.45
N ILE A 381 -3.14 -9.97 13.82
CA ILE A 381 -2.45 -10.21 12.55
C ILE A 381 -0.97 -9.80 12.64
N THR A 382 -0.17 -10.36 11.75
CA THR A 382 1.20 -9.91 11.48
C THR A 382 1.20 -8.53 10.82
N TYR A 383 2.39 -7.95 10.66
CA TYR A 383 2.55 -6.60 10.14
C TYR A 383 1.97 -6.43 8.73
N MET A 384 1.07 -5.46 8.58
CA MET A 384 0.24 -5.30 7.38
C MET A 384 0.91 -4.56 6.21
N ARG A 385 2.14 -4.04 6.39
CA ARG A 385 2.93 -3.39 5.33
C ARG A 385 4.08 -4.31 4.93
N THR A 386 3.78 -5.23 4.02
CA THR A 386 4.67 -6.28 3.56
C THR A 386 4.39 -6.58 2.09
N ASP A 387 5.44 -6.81 1.33
CA ASP A 387 5.41 -7.36 -0.01
C ASP A 387 5.76 -8.86 -0.04
N SER A 388 6.02 -9.45 1.12
CA SER A 388 6.36 -10.85 1.28
C SER A 388 5.12 -11.75 1.39
N VAL A 389 5.23 -12.95 0.81
CA VAL A 389 4.28 -14.05 0.95
C VAL A 389 4.82 -15.19 1.84
N THR A 390 6.01 -14.99 2.43
CA THR A 390 6.68 -15.97 3.29
C THR A 390 5.88 -16.22 4.57
N VAL A 391 5.94 -17.47 5.05
CA VAL A 391 5.29 -17.91 6.29
C VAL A 391 6.32 -18.62 7.16
N SER A 392 6.33 -18.33 8.45
CA SER A 392 7.16 -19.01 9.45
C SER A 392 6.79 -20.48 9.59
N LYS A 393 7.78 -21.32 9.96
CA LYS A 393 7.57 -22.76 10.14
C LYS A 393 6.55 -23.05 11.24
N GLU A 394 6.55 -22.23 12.29
CA GLU A 394 5.63 -22.29 13.41
C GLU A 394 4.19 -22.05 12.95
N ALA A 395 3.95 -21.02 12.14
CA ALA A 395 2.63 -20.72 11.61
C ALA A 395 2.14 -21.78 10.60
N GLN A 396 3.04 -22.34 9.78
CA GLN A 396 2.70 -23.48 8.91
C GLN A 396 2.31 -24.71 9.72
N ALA A 397 3.06 -25.04 10.77
CA ALA A 397 2.76 -26.18 11.64
C ALA A 397 1.40 -26.00 12.35
N GLU A 398 1.10 -24.80 12.85
CA GLU A 398 -0.20 -24.50 13.47
C GLU A 398 -1.36 -24.61 12.48
N ALA A 399 -1.18 -24.12 11.24
CA ALA A 399 -2.17 -24.26 10.17
C ALA A 399 -2.40 -25.72 9.77
N ILE A 400 -1.33 -26.53 9.66
CA ILE A 400 -1.41 -27.97 9.38
C ILE A 400 -2.22 -28.69 10.47
N ALA A 401 -1.95 -28.38 11.74
CA ALA A 401 -2.69 -28.95 12.86
C ALA A 401 -4.18 -28.56 12.81
N TYR A 402 -4.48 -27.27 12.60
CA TYR A 402 -5.85 -26.79 12.49
C TYR A 402 -6.61 -27.44 11.33
N VAL A 403 -6.00 -27.52 10.12
CA VAL A 403 -6.63 -28.14 8.95
C VAL A 403 -6.86 -29.62 9.16
N THR A 404 -5.90 -30.34 9.76
CA THR A 404 -6.05 -31.76 10.11
C THR A 404 -7.26 -31.99 11.01
N GLU A 405 -7.41 -31.18 12.05
CA GLU A 405 -8.50 -31.32 13.03
C GLU A 405 -9.87 -30.95 12.44
N ARG A 406 -9.94 -29.91 11.61
CA ARG A 406 -11.21 -29.32 11.15
C ARG A 406 -11.71 -29.84 9.81
N PHE A 407 -10.81 -30.17 8.89
CA PHE A 407 -11.14 -30.57 7.52
C PHE A 407 -10.74 -32.01 7.21
N GLY A 408 -9.72 -32.55 7.87
CA GLY A 408 -9.18 -33.88 7.62
C GLY A 408 -7.83 -33.85 6.91
N LYS A 409 -7.14 -35.00 6.90
CA LYS A 409 -5.77 -35.12 6.33
C LYS A 409 -5.75 -34.97 4.82
N GLU A 410 -6.83 -35.33 4.14
CA GLU A 410 -7.00 -35.20 2.69
C GLU A 410 -7.01 -33.74 2.21
N TYR A 411 -7.30 -32.79 3.11
CA TYR A 411 -7.23 -31.35 2.83
C TYR A 411 -5.84 -30.76 3.03
N LEU A 412 -4.84 -31.58 3.35
CA LEU A 412 -3.44 -31.17 3.38
C LEU A 412 -2.72 -31.61 2.11
N PRO A 413 -1.82 -30.78 1.57
CA PRO A 413 -0.90 -31.22 0.54
C PRO A 413 0.16 -32.15 1.13
N ASP A 414 0.78 -33.00 0.29
CA ASP A 414 1.84 -33.93 0.70
C ASP A 414 3.04 -33.23 1.35
N THR A 415 3.32 -31.99 0.92
CA THR A 415 4.35 -31.13 1.49
C THR A 415 3.79 -29.73 1.76
N PRO A 416 4.21 -29.06 2.85
CA PRO A 416 3.80 -27.70 3.15
C PRO A 416 4.02 -26.73 1.97
N PRO A 417 3.03 -25.91 1.59
CA PRO A 417 3.18 -25.00 0.46
C PRO A 417 4.29 -23.97 0.68
N VAL A 418 5.06 -23.72 -0.38
CA VAL A 418 6.08 -22.65 -0.41
C VAL A 418 5.71 -21.66 -1.50
N TYR A 419 5.54 -20.40 -1.10
CA TYR A 419 5.23 -19.30 -2.00
C TYR A 419 6.47 -18.43 -2.21
N LYS A 420 6.74 -18.06 -3.46
CA LYS A 420 7.87 -17.21 -3.81
C LYS A 420 7.41 -15.76 -3.94
N THR A 421 8.10 -14.87 -3.23
CA THR A 421 7.91 -13.43 -3.37
C THR A 421 8.42 -12.97 -4.73
N LYS A 422 7.64 -12.12 -5.41
CA LYS A 422 7.95 -11.65 -6.78
C LYS A 422 8.78 -10.36 -6.80
N SER A 423 8.67 -9.50 -5.78
CA SER A 423 9.41 -8.24 -5.76
C SER A 423 10.89 -8.49 -5.47
N LYS A 424 11.77 -7.87 -6.25
CA LYS A 424 13.22 -7.89 -6.01
C LYS A 424 13.63 -7.15 -4.74
N ALA A 425 12.80 -6.19 -4.31
CA ALA A 425 13.01 -5.37 -3.12
C ALA A 425 12.35 -5.92 -1.85
N ALA A 426 11.70 -7.09 -1.91
CA ALA A 426 11.17 -7.73 -0.72
C ALA A 426 12.32 -8.09 0.21
N GLN A 427 12.35 -7.41 1.35
CA GLN A 427 13.18 -7.84 2.45
C GLN A 427 12.67 -9.21 2.90
N GLU A 428 13.44 -10.27 2.63
CA GLU A 428 13.09 -11.66 2.96
C GLU A 428 12.84 -11.89 4.46
N ALA A 429 13.18 -10.90 5.30
CA ALA A 429 12.89 -10.88 6.73
C ALA A 429 11.41 -10.56 7.07
N HIS A 430 10.58 -10.15 6.09
CA HIS A 430 9.17 -9.87 6.33
C HIS A 430 8.30 -11.10 6.09
N GLU A 431 7.27 -11.27 6.92
CA GLU A 431 6.26 -12.30 6.78
C GLU A 431 5.05 -11.77 6.00
N ALA A 432 4.25 -12.68 5.45
CA ALA A 432 2.93 -12.36 4.91
C ALA A 432 1.98 -11.78 5.98
N VAL A 433 0.94 -11.08 5.53
CA VAL A 433 -0.20 -10.70 6.36
C VAL A 433 -1.05 -11.94 6.63
N ARG A 434 -0.98 -12.44 7.87
CA ARG A 434 -1.66 -13.64 8.35
C ARG A 434 -2.16 -13.44 9.79
N PRO A 435 -3.08 -14.27 10.31
CA PRO A 435 -3.37 -14.27 11.74
C PRO A 435 -2.12 -14.63 12.55
N THR A 436 -1.96 -14.02 13.73
CA THR A 436 -0.88 -14.38 14.66
C THR A 436 -1.05 -15.77 15.26
N SER A 437 -2.27 -16.30 15.26
CA SER A 437 -2.58 -17.70 15.52
C SER A 437 -3.85 -18.11 14.78
N VAL A 438 -3.82 -19.24 14.09
CA VAL A 438 -5.00 -19.78 13.39
C VAL A 438 -6.06 -20.32 14.36
N MET A 439 -5.66 -20.64 15.59
CA MET A 439 -6.58 -21.10 16.64
C MET A 439 -7.56 -20.01 17.08
N ARG A 440 -7.25 -18.74 16.80
CA ARG A 440 -8.19 -17.62 16.94
C ARG A 440 -9.18 -17.62 15.78
N ASP A 441 -10.03 -18.64 15.73
CA ASP A 441 -11.04 -18.83 14.70
C ASP A 441 -11.92 -17.57 14.57
N PRO A 442 -12.25 -17.09 13.35
CA PRO A 442 -13.05 -15.88 13.17
C PRO A 442 -14.37 -15.91 13.95
N LYS A 443 -15.07 -17.05 14.01
CA LYS A 443 -16.36 -17.17 14.73
C LYS A 443 -16.17 -16.87 16.22
N GLN A 444 -15.08 -17.32 16.81
CA GLN A 444 -14.74 -17.07 18.22
C GLN A 444 -14.31 -15.62 18.46
N MET A 445 -13.67 -14.97 17.48
CA MET A 445 -13.23 -13.57 17.59
C MET A 445 -14.37 -12.56 17.37
N LYS A 446 -15.48 -12.97 16.74
CA LYS A 446 -16.60 -12.09 16.39
C LYS A 446 -17.16 -11.24 17.54
N PRO A 447 -17.32 -11.72 18.78
CA PRO A 447 -17.84 -10.91 19.89
C PRO A 447 -16.93 -9.75 20.30
N TYR A 448 -15.61 -9.87 20.05
CA TYR A 448 -14.60 -8.90 20.45
C TYR A 448 -14.28 -7.87 19.35
N LEU A 449 -14.66 -8.18 18.12
CA LEU A 449 -14.34 -7.39 16.95
C LEU A 449 -15.51 -6.52 16.49
N LYS A 450 -15.22 -5.27 16.16
CA LYS A 450 -16.18 -4.44 15.41
C LYS A 450 -16.48 -5.09 14.06
N ARG A 451 -17.66 -4.82 13.49
CA ARG A 451 -18.12 -5.38 12.20
C ARG A 451 -17.03 -5.38 11.12
N ASP A 452 -16.38 -4.24 10.90
CA ASP A 452 -15.38 -4.10 9.85
C ASP A 452 -14.03 -4.76 10.21
N GLN A 453 -13.66 -4.81 11.49
CA GLN A 453 -12.50 -5.55 11.99
C GLN A 453 -12.70 -7.05 11.78
N TYR A 454 -13.86 -7.59 12.16
CA TYR A 454 -14.22 -8.99 11.97
C TYR A 454 -14.16 -9.37 10.49
N ARG A 455 -14.73 -8.55 9.60
CA ARG A 455 -14.74 -8.82 8.16
C ARG A 455 -13.33 -8.89 7.58
N LEU A 456 -12.45 -7.96 7.93
CA LEU A 456 -11.07 -7.97 7.45
C LEU A 456 -10.26 -9.11 8.08
N TYR A 457 -10.42 -9.35 9.39
CA TYR A 457 -9.76 -10.45 10.08
C TYR A 457 -10.15 -11.80 9.48
N LYS A 458 -11.45 -12.05 9.27
CA LYS A 458 -11.93 -13.26 8.62
C LYS A 458 -11.33 -13.42 7.22
N LEU A 459 -11.28 -12.36 6.42
CA LEU A 459 -10.68 -12.40 5.09
C LEU A 459 -9.20 -12.82 5.14
N ILE A 460 -8.42 -12.21 6.05
CA ILE A 460 -7.00 -12.54 6.26
C ILE A 460 -6.83 -13.98 6.73
N TRP A 461 -7.67 -14.41 7.67
CA TRP A 461 -7.64 -15.75 8.24
C TRP A 461 -7.99 -16.82 7.20
N ASP A 462 -9.10 -16.66 6.46
CA ASP A 462 -9.54 -17.62 5.45
C ASP A 462 -8.46 -17.77 4.37
N ARG A 463 -7.89 -16.65 3.92
CA ARG A 463 -6.80 -16.63 2.92
C ARG A 463 -5.58 -17.39 3.40
N PHE A 464 -5.15 -17.14 4.63
CA PHE A 464 -3.97 -17.80 5.18
C PHE A 464 -4.19 -19.30 5.31
N VAL A 465 -5.30 -19.75 5.93
CA VAL A 465 -5.55 -21.19 6.12
C VAL A 465 -5.72 -21.88 4.77
N ALA A 466 -6.46 -21.29 3.83
CA ALA A 466 -6.63 -21.84 2.49
C ALA A 466 -5.31 -21.98 1.72
N SER A 467 -4.36 -21.05 1.93
CA SER A 467 -3.01 -21.15 1.34
C SER A 467 -2.20 -22.35 1.83
N GLN A 468 -2.59 -22.98 2.95
CA GLN A 468 -1.94 -24.16 3.50
C GLN A 468 -2.69 -25.46 3.17
N MET A 469 -3.81 -25.38 2.45
CA MET A 469 -4.66 -26.53 2.09
C MET A 469 -4.31 -27.13 0.72
N ALA A 470 -4.80 -28.34 0.47
CA ALA A 470 -4.65 -29.04 -0.79
C ALA A 470 -5.32 -28.29 -1.97
N PRO A 471 -4.80 -28.41 -3.21
CA PRO A 471 -5.45 -27.90 -4.40
C PRO A 471 -6.86 -28.46 -4.59
N ALA A 472 -7.75 -27.67 -5.20
CA ALA A 472 -9.00 -28.21 -5.71
C ALA A 472 -8.74 -29.04 -6.97
N VAL A 473 -9.46 -30.13 -7.15
CA VAL A 473 -9.35 -31.04 -8.31
C VAL A 473 -10.68 -31.04 -9.04
N TYR A 474 -10.62 -30.81 -10.34
CA TYR A 474 -11.75 -30.88 -11.25
C TYR A 474 -11.54 -32.05 -12.20
N ASP A 475 -12.59 -32.83 -12.44
CA ASP A 475 -12.64 -33.71 -13.61
C ASP A 475 -13.06 -32.85 -14.81
N THR A 476 -12.36 -32.97 -15.92
CA THR A 476 -12.57 -32.13 -17.11
C THR A 476 -12.92 -32.98 -18.31
N VAL A 477 -13.89 -32.55 -19.10
CA VAL A 477 -14.23 -33.14 -20.39
C VAL A 477 -14.02 -32.08 -21.47
N SER A 478 -13.32 -32.44 -22.53
CA SER A 478 -13.22 -31.64 -23.75
C SER A 478 -13.56 -32.52 -24.94
N ALA A 479 -14.53 -32.08 -25.75
CA ALA A 479 -14.96 -32.80 -26.94
C ALA A 479 -14.91 -31.88 -28.16
N ASP A 480 -14.31 -32.36 -29.23
CA ASP A 480 -14.35 -31.76 -30.55
C ASP A 480 -15.55 -32.34 -31.32
N ILE A 481 -16.37 -31.49 -31.94
CA ILE A 481 -17.58 -31.88 -32.67
C ILE A 481 -17.49 -31.34 -34.09
N TRP A 482 -17.56 -32.23 -35.07
CA TRP A 482 -17.44 -31.88 -36.48
C TRP A 482 -18.81 -31.80 -37.15
N ALA A 483 -19.08 -30.69 -37.83
CA ALA A 483 -20.33 -30.45 -38.53
C ALA A 483 -20.10 -30.18 -40.03
N GLY A 484 -20.90 -30.83 -40.88
CA GLY A 484 -20.82 -30.70 -42.32
C GLY A 484 -21.65 -31.75 -43.06
N ASP A 485 -21.38 -31.91 -44.35
CA ASP A 485 -22.02 -32.94 -45.17
C ASP A 485 -21.72 -34.35 -44.62
N ALA A 486 -22.74 -35.22 -44.63
CA ALA A 486 -22.65 -36.59 -44.15
C ALA A 486 -21.62 -37.40 -44.96
N ASP A 487 -21.48 -37.10 -46.26
CA ASP A 487 -20.58 -37.81 -47.18
C ASP A 487 -19.11 -37.38 -47.02
N VAL A 488 -18.85 -36.28 -46.33
CA VAL A 488 -17.49 -35.80 -46.05
C VAL A 488 -16.96 -36.49 -44.79
N PRO A 489 -15.74 -37.09 -44.82
CA PRO A 489 -15.13 -37.69 -43.64
C PRO A 489 -15.12 -36.72 -42.45
N VAL A 490 -15.47 -37.21 -41.26
CA VAL A 490 -15.71 -36.41 -40.03
C VAL A 490 -14.66 -35.31 -39.82
N LYS A 491 -13.36 -35.67 -39.73
CA LYS A 491 -12.26 -34.72 -39.46
C LYS A 491 -11.88 -33.81 -40.66
N LYS A 492 -12.57 -33.95 -41.79
CA LYS A 492 -12.45 -33.08 -42.99
C LYS A 492 -13.68 -32.19 -43.19
N ARG A 493 -14.70 -32.30 -42.32
CA ARG A 493 -15.86 -31.42 -42.38
C ARG A 493 -15.45 -29.98 -42.08
N PRO A 494 -16.12 -28.98 -42.68
CA PRO A 494 -15.66 -27.60 -42.62
C PRO A 494 -15.86 -26.93 -41.26
N TYR A 495 -16.77 -27.41 -40.41
CA TYR A 495 -17.04 -26.80 -39.10
C TYR A 495 -16.52 -27.68 -37.97
N LEU A 496 -15.79 -27.07 -37.04
CA LEU A 496 -15.38 -27.66 -35.79
C LEU A 496 -15.92 -26.82 -34.64
N PHE A 497 -16.67 -27.48 -33.77
CA PHE A 497 -17.14 -26.95 -32.49
C PHE A 497 -16.38 -27.62 -31.36
N ARG A 498 -16.25 -26.93 -30.22
CA ARG A 498 -15.60 -27.46 -29.03
C ARG A 498 -16.50 -27.28 -27.81
N ALA A 499 -16.77 -28.39 -27.13
CA ALA A 499 -17.39 -28.39 -25.82
C ALA A 499 -16.33 -28.62 -24.75
N THR A 500 -16.34 -27.78 -23.72
CA THR A 500 -15.51 -27.89 -22.53
C THR A 500 -16.40 -27.83 -21.31
N GLY A 501 -16.21 -28.77 -20.39
CA GLY A 501 -16.93 -28.85 -19.13
C GLY A 501 -16.00 -29.30 -18.02
N SER A 502 -16.27 -28.85 -16.80
CA SER A 502 -15.56 -29.35 -15.64
C SER A 502 -16.48 -29.51 -14.43
N VAL A 503 -16.23 -30.56 -13.64
CA VAL A 503 -16.96 -30.86 -12.42
C VAL A 503 -15.97 -30.91 -11.27
N LEU A 504 -16.30 -30.22 -10.16
CA LEU A 504 -15.48 -30.24 -8.96
C LEU A 504 -15.52 -31.64 -8.34
N ASN A 505 -14.39 -32.34 -8.41
CA ASN A 505 -14.23 -33.68 -7.85
C ASN A 505 -13.76 -33.61 -6.38
N PHE A 506 -12.81 -32.71 -6.09
CA PHE A 506 -12.33 -32.46 -4.74
C PHE A 506 -12.22 -30.95 -4.48
N ALA A 507 -12.85 -30.47 -3.40
CA ALA A 507 -12.91 -29.05 -3.09
C ALA A 507 -11.55 -28.48 -2.67
N GLY A 508 -10.71 -29.25 -1.97
CA GLY A 508 -9.45 -28.75 -1.41
C GLY A 508 -9.65 -27.42 -0.65
N PHE A 509 -8.81 -26.43 -0.92
CA PHE A 509 -8.90 -25.10 -0.32
C PHE A 509 -10.24 -24.36 -0.57
N LEU A 510 -11.00 -24.71 -1.63
CA LEU A 510 -12.29 -24.07 -1.93
C LEU A 510 -13.37 -24.40 -0.90
N ALA A 511 -13.18 -25.45 -0.08
CA ALA A 511 -14.05 -25.72 1.06
C ALA A 511 -14.05 -24.58 2.10
N LEU A 512 -13.01 -23.73 2.10
CA LEU A 512 -12.87 -22.60 3.00
C LEU A 512 -12.92 -21.25 2.29
N TYR A 513 -12.20 -21.08 1.18
CA TYR A 513 -11.95 -19.78 0.58
C TYR A 513 -11.96 -19.82 -0.96
N GLU A 514 -12.71 -18.90 -1.58
CA GLU A 514 -12.74 -18.72 -3.03
C GLU A 514 -12.52 -17.23 -3.38
N GLU A 515 -11.47 -16.95 -4.16
CA GLU A 515 -11.19 -15.61 -4.73
C GLU A 515 -12.16 -15.22 -5.85
N SER A 516 -12.98 -16.12 -6.35
CA SER A 516 -13.90 -15.79 -7.45
C SER A 516 -15.24 -15.42 -6.85
N SER A 517 -15.89 -14.34 -7.31
CA SER A 517 -17.34 -14.28 -7.10
C SER A 517 -18.00 -15.36 -8.00
N PRO A 518 -19.22 -15.82 -7.69
CA PRO A 518 -19.92 -16.77 -8.56
C PRO A 518 -20.06 -16.27 -10.01
N GLN A 519 -20.07 -14.95 -10.22
CA GLN A 519 -20.15 -14.29 -11.52
C GLN A 519 -18.81 -14.28 -12.28
N ASP A 520 -17.69 -14.51 -11.59
CA ASP A 520 -16.34 -14.57 -12.18
C ASP A 520 -15.89 -16.02 -12.48
N LYS A 521 -16.80 -17.01 -12.38
CA LYS A 521 -16.46 -18.41 -12.68
C LYS A 521 -16.27 -18.57 -14.19
N PRO A 522 -15.22 -19.28 -14.64
CA PRO A 522 -15.07 -19.63 -16.05
C PRO A 522 -16.35 -20.26 -16.57
N GLU A 523 -16.76 -19.90 -17.78
CA GLU A 523 -17.97 -20.43 -18.41
C GLU A 523 -17.91 -21.98 -18.54
N ASP A 524 -16.70 -22.51 -18.74
CA ASP A 524 -16.40 -23.95 -18.74
C ASP A 524 -16.75 -24.67 -17.43
N ASP A 525 -16.72 -23.96 -16.28
CA ASP A 525 -17.09 -24.52 -14.97
C ASP A 525 -18.62 -24.58 -14.78
N GLN A 526 -19.39 -23.96 -15.67
CA GLN A 526 -20.86 -23.95 -15.67
C GLN A 526 -21.46 -24.89 -16.73
N ASN A 527 -20.71 -25.18 -17.80
CA ASN A 527 -21.15 -26.07 -18.87
C ASN A 527 -21.04 -27.54 -18.44
N GLN A 528 -22.19 -28.24 -18.42
CA GLN A 528 -22.26 -29.65 -18.04
C GLN A 528 -22.08 -30.55 -19.28
N VAL A 529 -20.83 -30.78 -19.66
CA VAL A 529 -20.49 -31.69 -20.75
C VAL A 529 -20.52 -33.14 -20.22
N PRO A 530 -21.30 -34.06 -20.82
CA PRO A 530 -21.34 -35.46 -20.41
C PRO A 530 -19.96 -36.12 -20.49
N SER A 531 -19.62 -36.95 -19.51
CA SER A 531 -18.36 -37.69 -19.50
C SER A 531 -18.40 -38.99 -20.30
N ASP A 532 -19.58 -39.40 -20.75
CA ASP A 532 -19.83 -40.63 -21.50
C ASP A 532 -20.00 -40.38 -23.02
N LEU A 533 -19.47 -39.25 -23.51
CA LEU A 533 -19.38 -38.96 -24.95
C LEU A 533 -18.42 -39.95 -25.62
N VAL A 534 -18.81 -40.47 -26.79
CA VAL A 534 -18.03 -41.47 -27.54
C VAL A 534 -17.59 -40.91 -28.89
N GLU A 535 -16.30 -41.02 -29.22
CA GLU A 535 -15.78 -40.63 -30.54
C GLU A 535 -16.52 -41.40 -31.65
N GLY A 536 -16.97 -40.68 -32.68
CA GLY A 536 -17.71 -41.21 -33.81
C GLY A 536 -19.24 -41.24 -33.63
N GLU A 537 -19.78 -40.99 -32.43
CA GLU A 537 -21.23 -40.93 -32.21
C GLU A 537 -21.84 -39.70 -32.92
N LEU A 538 -23.05 -39.87 -33.47
CA LEU A 538 -23.85 -38.75 -33.94
C LEU A 538 -24.46 -38.00 -32.76
N VAL A 539 -24.46 -36.68 -32.86
CA VAL A 539 -25.18 -35.81 -31.91
C VAL A 539 -26.18 -34.98 -32.69
N ASP A 540 -27.31 -34.68 -32.06
CA ASP A 540 -28.34 -33.87 -32.69
C ASP A 540 -28.18 -32.42 -32.28
N LEU A 541 -28.23 -31.54 -33.28
CA LEU A 541 -28.39 -30.12 -33.08
C LEU A 541 -29.81 -29.85 -32.57
N LEU A 542 -29.92 -29.29 -31.37
CA LEU A 542 -31.19 -28.79 -30.84
C LEU A 542 -31.39 -27.32 -31.19
N ASN A 543 -30.33 -26.51 -31.00
CA ASN A 543 -30.40 -25.07 -31.22
C ASN A 543 -29.04 -24.49 -31.63
N LEU A 544 -29.08 -23.43 -32.45
CA LEU A 544 -27.93 -22.56 -32.73
C LEU A 544 -28.16 -21.23 -32.03
N LEU A 545 -27.15 -20.77 -31.29
CA LEU A 545 -27.17 -19.58 -30.48
C LEU A 545 -26.16 -18.57 -31.04
N PRO A 546 -26.51 -17.84 -32.13
CA PRO A 546 -25.70 -16.72 -32.57
C PRO A 546 -25.85 -15.57 -31.59
N GLU A 547 -24.73 -15.08 -31.07
CA GLU A 547 -24.71 -13.93 -30.16
C GLU A 547 -23.88 -12.80 -30.76
N GLN A 548 -24.49 -11.62 -30.81
CA GLN A 548 -23.81 -10.39 -31.20
C GLN A 548 -23.08 -9.82 -30.00
N HIS A 549 -21.81 -9.50 -30.19
CA HIS A 549 -20.97 -8.87 -29.20
C HIS A 549 -20.35 -7.59 -29.76
N PHE A 550 -19.95 -6.74 -28.83
CA PHE A 550 -19.11 -5.58 -29.12
C PHE A 550 -17.92 -5.62 -28.20
N THR A 551 -16.73 -5.40 -28.77
CA THR A 551 -15.53 -5.21 -27.95
C THR A 551 -15.77 -4.06 -26.97
N GLN A 552 -15.24 -4.19 -25.76
CA GLN A 552 -15.41 -3.21 -24.69
C GLN A 552 -14.09 -2.47 -24.46
N PRO A 553 -14.14 -1.17 -24.11
CA PRO A 553 -12.93 -0.46 -23.75
C PRO A 553 -12.32 -1.06 -22.47
N PRO A 554 -11.02 -0.85 -22.22
CA PRO A 554 -10.40 -1.28 -20.98
C PRO A 554 -11.13 -0.64 -19.78
N PRO A 555 -11.42 -1.39 -18.70
CA PRO A 555 -12.20 -0.87 -17.60
C PRO A 555 -11.42 0.22 -16.85
N ARG A 556 -12.14 1.26 -16.39
CA ARG A 556 -11.57 2.26 -15.46
C ARG A 556 -10.96 1.58 -14.24
N TYR A 557 -9.92 2.18 -13.69
CA TYR A 557 -9.35 1.72 -12.43
C TYR A 557 -10.35 1.87 -11.29
N SER A 558 -10.42 0.89 -10.41
CA SER A 558 -10.84 1.03 -9.02
C SER A 558 -9.62 1.34 -8.17
N GLU A 559 -9.79 1.67 -6.87
CA GLU A 559 -8.61 1.80 -5.99
C GLU A 559 -7.76 0.52 -5.99
N ALA A 560 -8.40 -0.66 -5.95
CA ALA A 560 -7.70 -1.95 -5.98
C ALA A 560 -6.90 -2.18 -7.28
N THR A 561 -7.50 -1.94 -8.43
CA THR A 561 -6.81 -2.15 -9.71
C THR A 561 -5.78 -1.06 -9.98
N LEU A 562 -5.91 0.13 -9.39
CA LEU A 562 -4.85 1.13 -9.39
C LEU A 562 -3.67 0.72 -8.50
N VAL A 563 -3.91 0.14 -7.31
CA VAL A 563 -2.82 -0.44 -6.48
C VAL A 563 -2.07 -1.52 -7.26
N ARG A 564 -2.80 -2.42 -7.92
CA ARG A 564 -2.21 -3.44 -8.78
C ARG A 564 -1.37 -2.83 -9.90
N ALA A 565 -1.89 -1.83 -10.61
CA ALA A 565 -1.15 -1.15 -11.66
C ALA A 565 0.10 -0.45 -11.12
N LEU A 566 0.02 0.20 -9.96
CA LEU A 566 1.17 0.82 -9.30
C LEU A 566 2.24 -0.23 -8.95
N GLU A 567 1.84 -1.38 -8.40
CA GLU A 567 2.75 -2.50 -8.09
C GLU A 567 3.39 -3.11 -9.35
N GLU A 568 2.60 -3.39 -10.39
CA GLU A 568 3.08 -3.95 -11.67
C GLU A 568 4.07 -3.01 -12.38
N ASN A 569 3.93 -1.70 -12.18
CA ASN A 569 4.85 -0.69 -12.70
C ASN A 569 5.98 -0.32 -11.71
N GLU A 570 6.14 -1.06 -10.60
CA GLU A 570 7.13 -0.81 -9.54
C GLU A 570 7.05 0.59 -8.90
N ILE A 571 5.89 1.24 -9.00
CA ILE A 571 5.62 2.56 -8.43
C ILE A 571 5.01 2.42 -7.04
N GLY A 572 5.66 3.03 -6.05
CA GLY A 572 5.21 2.97 -4.67
C GLY A 572 5.54 1.64 -4.00
N ARG A 573 5.17 1.52 -2.73
CA ARG A 573 5.53 0.43 -1.83
C ARG A 573 4.34 0.16 -0.89
N PRO A 574 4.32 -0.97 -0.15
CA PRO A 574 3.28 -1.25 0.85
C PRO A 574 2.89 -0.07 1.76
N SER A 575 3.85 0.79 2.11
CA SER A 575 3.65 1.97 2.95
C SER A 575 3.00 3.16 2.22
N THR A 576 2.96 3.18 0.88
CA THR A 576 2.56 4.36 0.10
C THR A 576 1.30 4.18 -0.73
N TYR A 577 0.87 2.96 -1.08
CA TYR A 577 -0.31 2.75 -1.94
C TYR A 577 -1.57 3.51 -1.49
N ALA A 578 -1.98 3.33 -0.24
CA ALA A 578 -3.17 3.99 0.30
C ALA A 578 -3.01 5.52 0.37
N SER A 579 -1.79 6.01 0.69
CA SER A 579 -1.55 7.45 0.81
C SER A 579 -1.47 8.14 -0.56
N ILE A 580 -0.96 7.48 -1.59
CA ILE A 580 -0.99 7.95 -2.98
C ILE A 580 -2.44 8.15 -3.42
N ILE A 581 -3.26 7.11 -3.29
CA ILE A 581 -4.67 7.11 -3.71
C ILE A 581 -5.48 8.15 -2.92
N SER A 582 -5.25 8.23 -1.61
CA SER A 582 -5.90 9.26 -0.78
C SER A 582 -5.47 10.67 -1.18
N THR A 583 -4.21 10.87 -1.57
CA THR A 583 -3.69 12.20 -1.93
C THR A 583 -4.29 12.69 -3.23
N ILE A 584 -4.30 11.86 -4.28
CA ILE A 584 -4.83 12.28 -5.60
C ILE A 584 -6.34 12.59 -5.54
N GLN A 585 -7.08 11.89 -4.69
CA GLN A 585 -8.49 12.18 -4.41
C GLN A 585 -8.67 13.47 -3.61
N GLN A 586 -7.95 13.65 -2.49
CA GLN A 586 -8.05 14.86 -1.66
C GLN A 586 -7.64 16.14 -2.39
N ARG A 587 -6.74 16.03 -3.38
CA ARG A 587 -6.32 17.15 -4.23
C ARG A 587 -7.31 17.45 -5.36
N GLY A 588 -8.31 16.59 -5.56
CA GLY A 588 -9.31 16.73 -6.61
C GLY A 588 -8.79 16.45 -8.01
N TYR A 589 -7.72 15.65 -8.14
CA TYR A 589 -7.23 15.20 -9.46
C TYR A 589 -8.05 14.04 -10.02
N VAL A 590 -8.54 13.21 -9.12
CA VAL A 590 -9.33 12.03 -9.43
C VAL A 590 -10.52 12.02 -8.49
N GLU A 591 -11.69 11.67 -9.00
CA GLU A 591 -12.89 11.46 -8.21
C GLU A 591 -13.36 10.02 -8.32
N ARG A 592 -14.23 9.64 -7.39
CA ARG A 592 -14.80 8.29 -7.35
C ARG A 592 -16.21 8.32 -7.91
N ASP A 593 -16.40 7.67 -9.05
CA ASP A 593 -17.71 7.36 -9.60
C ASP A 593 -18.06 5.90 -9.29
N GLY A 594 -18.99 5.69 -8.36
CA GLY A 594 -19.27 4.38 -7.78
C GLY A 594 -18.03 3.76 -7.13
N ARG A 595 -17.46 2.73 -7.77
CA ARG A 595 -16.20 2.07 -7.37
C ARG A 595 -15.02 2.37 -8.29
N ARG A 596 -15.23 3.17 -9.34
CA ARG A 596 -14.24 3.52 -10.35
C ARG A 596 -13.66 4.90 -10.07
N LEU A 597 -12.44 5.10 -10.54
CA LEU A 597 -11.68 6.33 -10.48
C LEU A 597 -11.77 7.01 -11.83
N VAL A 598 -12.20 8.27 -11.83
CA VAL A 598 -12.35 9.10 -13.03
C VAL A 598 -11.46 10.32 -12.88
N PRO A 599 -10.65 10.69 -13.90
CA PRO A 599 -9.85 11.90 -13.83
C PRO A 599 -10.75 13.13 -13.93
N THR A 600 -10.56 14.10 -13.02
CA THR A 600 -11.26 15.39 -13.13
C THR A 600 -10.64 16.23 -14.23
N GLU A 601 -11.33 17.29 -14.67
CA GLU A 601 -10.76 18.28 -15.60
C GLU A 601 -9.44 18.87 -15.07
N THR A 602 -9.39 19.17 -13.77
CA THR A 602 -8.15 19.63 -13.12
C THR A 602 -7.05 18.56 -13.17
N GLY A 603 -7.39 17.28 -12.96
CA GLY A 603 -6.47 16.16 -13.09
C GLY A 603 -5.85 16.07 -14.48
N ARG A 604 -6.68 16.20 -15.52
CA ARG A 604 -6.23 16.19 -16.93
C ARG A 604 -5.31 17.36 -17.25
N ILE A 605 -5.73 18.60 -16.94
CA ILE A 605 -4.93 19.80 -17.20
C ILE A 605 -3.57 19.72 -16.50
N VAL A 606 -3.54 19.29 -15.24
CA VAL A 606 -2.28 19.15 -14.50
C VAL A 606 -1.42 18.03 -15.06
N ASN A 607 -2.02 16.89 -15.42
CA ASN A 607 -1.30 15.81 -16.08
C ASN A 607 -0.63 16.31 -17.36
N ASP A 608 -1.38 16.97 -18.23
CA ASP A 608 -0.89 17.39 -19.54
C ASP A 608 0.23 18.41 -19.43
N LEU A 609 0.05 19.43 -18.58
CA LEU A 609 1.08 20.43 -18.30
C LEU A 609 2.37 19.79 -17.76
N LEU A 610 2.26 18.80 -16.86
CA LEU A 610 3.42 18.15 -16.26
C LEU A 610 4.11 17.18 -17.23
N VAL A 611 3.36 16.40 -18.00
CA VAL A 611 3.90 15.45 -18.97
C VAL A 611 4.59 16.18 -20.12
N GLU A 612 4.00 17.28 -20.62
CA GLU A 612 4.56 18.09 -21.71
C GLU A 612 5.88 18.75 -21.31
N HIS A 613 5.94 19.41 -20.14
CA HIS A 613 7.10 20.21 -19.76
C HIS A 613 8.13 19.46 -18.90
N PHE A 614 7.75 18.34 -18.27
CA PHE A 614 8.64 17.56 -17.40
C PHE A 614 8.58 16.05 -17.71
N PRO A 615 8.70 15.63 -18.99
CA PRO A 615 8.45 14.24 -19.40
C PRO A 615 9.34 13.23 -18.67
N ASN A 616 10.59 13.59 -18.39
CA ASN A 616 11.54 12.72 -17.68
C ASN A 616 11.14 12.47 -16.22
N ILE A 617 10.64 13.50 -15.52
CA ILE A 617 10.27 13.39 -14.09
C ILE A 617 8.88 12.73 -13.95
N MET A 618 8.04 12.87 -14.97
CA MET A 618 6.68 12.32 -15.02
C MET A 618 6.61 10.94 -15.70
N SER A 619 7.75 10.31 -16.00
CA SER A 619 7.75 8.95 -16.54
C SER A 619 7.60 7.91 -15.44
N VAL A 620 6.91 6.82 -15.80
CA VAL A 620 6.78 5.61 -14.99
C VAL A 620 8.17 5.06 -14.65
N ASP A 621 9.02 4.90 -15.67
CA ASP A 621 10.37 4.33 -15.53
C ASP A 621 11.29 5.15 -14.62
N PHE A 622 11.24 6.48 -14.68
CA PHE A 622 12.01 7.32 -13.76
C PHE A 622 11.53 7.13 -12.32
N THR A 623 10.21 7.07 -12.13
CA THR A 623 9.62 6.89 -10.80
C THR A 623 9.99 5.53 -10.22
N ALA A 624 9.90 4.46 -11.01
CA ALA A 624 10.31 3.11 -10.61
C ALA A 624 11.79 3.04 -10.24
N ARG A 625 12.69 3.54 -11.11
CA ARG A 625 14.13 3.58 -10.83
C ARG A 625 14.46 4.33 -9.54
N MET A 626 13.77 5.44 -9.25
CA MET A 626 13.98 6.16 -8.00
C MET A 626 13.48 5.38 -6.78
N GLU A 627 12.38 4.63 -6.88
CA GLU A 627 11.96 3.76 -5.77
C GLU A 627 12.97 2.62 -5.54
N ASN A 628 13.52 2.03 -6.62
CA ASN A 628 14.52 0.97 -6.53
C ASN A 628 15.84 1.49 -5.93
N ALA A 629 16.31 2.68 -6.33
CA ALA A 629 17.48 3.31 -5.71
C ALA A 629 17.28 3.59 -4.22
N LEU A 630 16.06 3.95 -3.78
CA LEU A 630 15.74 4.09 -2.36
C LEU A 630 15.70 2.75 -1.62
N ASP A 631 15.50 1.64 -2.34
CA ASP A 631 15.61 0.29 -1.78
C ASP A 631 17.08 -0.12 -1.63
N GLU A 632 17.89 0.13 -2.65
CA GLU A 632 19.36 -0.07 -2.61
C GLU A 632 20.01 0.68 -1.44
N ILE A 633 19.67 1.97 -1.25
CA ILE A 633 20.15 2.75 -0.09
C ILE A 633 19.75 2.09 1.22
N ALA A 634 18.55 1.53 1.32
CA ALA A 634 18.07 0.91 2.56
C ALA A 634 18.70 -0.46 2.86
N GLU A 635 19.34 -1.06 1.87
CA GLU A 635 20.10 -2.31 1.97
C GLU A 635 21.60 -2.06 2.17
N GLY A 636 22.03 -0.80 2.24
CA GLY A 636 23.44 -0.41 2.33
C GLY A 636 24.21 -0.65 1.03
N GLN A 637 23.50 -0.74 -0.10
CA GLN A 637 24.13 -0.84 -1.43
C GLN A 637 24.57 0.56 -1.90
N PRO A 638 25.74 0.67 -2.56
CA PRO A 638 26.36 1.94 -2.97
C PRO A 638 25.65 2.66 -4.11
#